data_AF-A0A166HBN0-F1
#
_entry.id   AF-A0A166HBN0-F1
#
_cell.length_a   1.000
_cell.length_b   1.000
_cell.length_c   1.000
_cell.angle_alpha   90.00
_cell.angle_beta   90.00
_cell.angle_gamma   90.00
#
_symmetry.space_group_name_H-M   'P 1'
#
loop_
_entity.id
_entity.type
_entity.pdbx_description
1 polymer ?
#
loop_
_entity_poly.entity_id
_entity_poly.type
_entity_poly.pdbx_seq_one_letter_code
_entity_poly.pdbx_strand_id
1 'polypeptide(L)'
;MLTEMDIPMPALHAEFVSSKQRPEISASSIDSAVDVYTSSLDTSTCASAQDLEQCFGNAGIEESVSVSEIAAWVTSAFAHWQHEYPTSSNISVLLAKARPAAFRAALCSDDFAAPGTHPLHKILDAAQQVGVGWESASSPASRNFEEALTAFVDGLYSPGGADIDKLYQQTSPKILADQDRISASLERLARSVTGKSNSTTSRDAAAVALNELIDAYPMPDNIGEFITGPWFDSAQLLLIRHSEESPEWAEFITVTQRLLESLQPAGDGSTSRRKEVLAEAAKLPKIISRCLVSLAHDPSAVKASLDKIKRAHMAAVKPGGVAARKIELLPLLNDTAKTTQQREELGITEGKWYELSLEGRTFRAIAVCANDADKEYVFGSFDGEKVANIPYETLLEMKDAGHVRHRSNRTTFSISLAVAAGIDSEEKYLRVTGEAAERQKQKEQEARKHAEAQAKIEREKIEREAADRARKEEEAARVRRQQAEEAAAREEEAQRAAEIEIELQLEADAAREVEEQKRMAEQQREEERQRRKVEEERERKEVERSELEARRSLEEAENGREHLRRRALREAELRGASRFSDIFEFGADSELNASEEVTNDLAAGANSSLDSATYAALQNLLESPAGTWFGFHDLEQPLLARLVVYSREEEKFMFTDRKGNLLRVCTKMELVSLFENDEVQVLQIKGMDNAKYA
;
A
#
# COMPACT_ATOMS: atom_id res chain seq x y z
N MET A 1 -11.31 19.96 58.12
CA MET A 1 -12.00 21.09 58.78
C MET A 1 -11.73 22.32 57.94
N LEU A 2 -12.81 22.96 57.47
CA LEU A 2 -12.95 24.28 56.83
C LEU A 2 -14.41 24.27 56.30
N THR A 3 -15.37 24.14 57.21
CA THR A 3 -16.20 25.27 57.67
C THR A 3 -17.06 25.82 56.54
N GLU A 4 -18.29 25.30 56.45
CA GLU A 4 -19.34 25.92 55.65
C GLU A 4 -19.48 27.40 56.05
N MET A 5 -19.42 28.29 55.06
CA MET A 5 -19.98 29.62 55.19
C MET A 5 -21.31 29.62 54.46
N ASP A 6 -22.41 29.50 55.21
CA ASP A 6 -23.76 29.74 54.71
C ASP A 6 -23.88 31.19 54.24
N ILE A 7 -23.65 31.39 52.95
CA ILE A 7 -24.17 32.55 52.22
C ILE A 7 -25.54 32.13 51.70
N PRO A 8 -26.63 32.86 52.00
CA PRO A 8 -27.97 32.45 51.59
C PRO A 8 -28.12 32.53 50.06
N MET A 9 -27.99 31.37 49.41
CA MET A 9 -28.33 31.17 48.01
C MET A 9 -29.77 31.64 47.74
N PRO A 10 -30.04 32.41 46.66
CA PRO A 10 -31.41 32.75 46.28
C PRO A 10 -32.22 31.50 45.95
N ALA A 11 -33.15 31.12 46.82
CA ALA A 11 -33.90 29.87 46.74
C ALA A 11 -35.00 29.85 45.65
N LEU A 12 -34.95 30.77 44.68
CA LEU A 12 -36.01 31.02 43.69
C LEU A 12 -35.94 30.10 42.46
N HIS A 13 -34.74 29.75 41.99
CA HIS A 13 -34.59 29.26 40.60
C HIS A 13 -34.63 27.74 40.42
N ALA A 14 -34.60 26.95 41.50
CA ALA A 14 -34.80 25.50 41.43
C ALA A 14 -36.27 25.11 41.22
N GLU A 15 -37.22 25.88 41.75
CA GLU A 15 -38.67 25.68 41.50
C GLU A 15 -39.09 26.24 40.14
N PHE A 16 -38.39 27.27 39.65
CA PHE A 16 -38.68 27.97 38.39
C PHE A 16 -38.50 27.11 37.12
N VAL A 17 -37.58 26.14 37.17
CA VAL A 17 -37.38 25.13 36.11
C VAL A 17 -38.42 23.99 36.21
N SER A 18 -39.21 23.93 37.29
CA SER A 18 -40.37 23.06 37.41
C SER A 18 -41.59 23.72 36.76
N SER A 19 -42.41 22.95 36.04
CA SER A 19 -43.49 23.42 35.15
C SER A 19 -44.72 24.05 35.83
N LYS A 20 -44.58 24.63 37.03
CA LYS A 20 -45.69 25.07 37.90
C LYS A 20 -45.91 26.59 37.97
N GLN A 21 -45.05 27.41 37.35
CA GLN A 21 -45.12 28.88 37.41
C GLN A 21 -45.10 29.59 36.04
N ARG A 22 -45.32 28.86 34.93
CA ARG A 22 -45.56 29.52 33.64
C ARG A 22 -46.96 30.14 33.58
N PRO A 23 -47.12 31.35 32.99
CA PRO A 23 -48.42 31.98 32.80
C PRO A 23 -49.21 31.34 31.64
N GLU A 24 -50.53 31.24 31.78
CA GLU A 24 -51.43 30.72 30.73
C GLU A 24 -51.68 31.77 29.63
N ILE A 25 -50.67 32.06 28.81
CA ILE A 25 -50.75 33.02 27.69
C ILE A 25 -51.12 32.27 26.40
N SER A 26 -52.00 32.85 25.57
CA SER A 26 -52.30 32.29 24.24
C SER A 26 -51.14 32.54 23.26
N ALA A 27 -50.79 31.51 22.47
CA ALA A 27 -49.68 31.59 21.50
C ALA A 27 -49.83 32.79 20.54
N SER A 28 -51.06 33.11 20.11
CA SER A 28 -51.35 34.26 19.25
C SER A 28 -51.02 35.63 19.87
N SER A 29 -51.11 35.78 21.20
CA SER A 29 -50.65 37.01 21.88
C SER A 29 -49.12 37.08 21.91
N ILE A 30 -48.45 35.94 22.09
CA ILE A 30 -46.97 35.84 22.06
C ILE A 30 -46.45 36.13 20.65
N ASP A 31 -47.07 35.58 19.61
CA ASP A 31 -46.71 35.82 18.22
C ASP A 31 -46.94 37.31 17.87
N SER A 32 -48.07 37.90 18.25
CA SER A 32 -48.33 39.34 18.08
C SER A 32 -47.34 40.23 18.85
N ALA A 33 -46.81 39.78 19.98
CA ALA A 33 -45.78 40.50 20.74
C ALA A 33 -44.42 40.47 20.03
N VAL A 34 -44.06 39.32 19.46
CA VAL A 34 -42.84 39.16 18.64
C VAL A 34 -42.93 40.02 17.38
N ASP A 35 -44.07 40.05 16.70
CA ASP A 35 -44.29 40.88 15.50
C ASP A 35 -44.16 42.39 15.82
N VAL A 36 -44.64 42.83 17.00
CA VAL A 36 -44.47 44.22 17.48
C VAL A 36 -43.01 44.53 17.85
N TYR A 37 -42.36 43.66 18.61
CA TYR A 37 -40.96 43.84 19.03
C TYR A 37 -40.01 43.85 17.83
N THR A 38 -40.20 42.96 16.87
CA THR A 38 -39.38 42.89 15.65
C THR A 38 -39.60 44.09 14.72
N SER A 39 -40.83 44.60 14.64
CA SER A 39 -41.14 45.86 13.95
C SER A 39 -40.50 47.10 14.60
N SER A 40 -40.06 46.98 15.87
CA SER A 40 -39.38 48.04 16.65
C SER A 40 -37.85 47.88 16.73
N LEU A 41 -37.27 46.81 16.18
CA LEU A 41 -35.83 46.54 16.25
C LEU A 41 -35.06 47.29 15.15
N ASP A 42 -34.69 48.54 15.42
CA ASP A 42 -33.63 49.21 14.66
C ASP A 42 -32.31 48.42 14.80
N THR A 43 -31.73 48.06 13.65
CA THR A 43 -30.81 46.91 13.48
C THR A 43 -29.44 47.02 14.17
N SER A 44 -29.18 48.11 14.87
CA SER A 44 -27.94 48.40 15.61
C SER A 44 -28.06 48.25 17.13
N THR A 45 -29.27 48.10 17.69
CA THR A 45 -29.50 48.22 19.13
C THR A 45 -29.79 46.87 19.78
N CYS A 46 -28.95 46.46 20.75
CA CYS A 46 -29.31 45.39 21.68
C CYS A 46 -30.34 45.91 22.69
N ALA A 47 -31.61 45.90 22.29
CA ALA A 47 -32.77 46.21 23.13
C ALA A 47 -32.70 45.46 24.48
N SER A 48 -33.01 46.20 25.55
CA SER A 48 -32.88 45.78 26.94
C SER A 48 -34.00 44.83 27.38
N ALA A 49 -33.90 44.31 28.61
CA ALA A 49 -35.01 43.56 29.21
C ALA A 49 -36.28 44.41 29.29
N GLN A 50 -36.16 45.71 29.56
CA GLN A 50 -37.31 46.64 29.64
C GLN A 50 -37.97 46.88 28.28
N ASP A 51 -37.23 46.82 27.18
CA ASP A 51 -37.77 46.94 25.83
C ASP A 51 -38.53 45.67 25.41
N LEU A 52 -38.01 44.49 25.80
CA LEU A 52 -38.74 43.21 25.67
C LEU A 52 -40.03 43.22 26.51
N GLU A 53 -39.94 43.61 27.78
CA GLU A 53 -41.09 43.73 28.70
C GLU A 53 -42.14 44.70 28.15
N GLN A 54 -41.75 45.89 27.67
CA GLN A 54 -42.70 46.85 27.08
C GLN A 54 -43.38 46.32 25.82
N CYS A 55 -42.66 45.70 24.88
CA CYS A 55 -43.30 45.19 23.66
C CYS A 55 -44.29 44.04 23.94
N PHE A 56 -44.04 43.21 24.94
CA PHE A 56 -44.94 42.11 25.31
C PHE A 56 -46.11 42.59 26.18
N GLY A 57 -45.90 43.56 27.08
CA GLY A 57 -46.99 44.25 27.79
C GLY A 57 -47.93 45.00 26.84
N ASN A 58 -47.38 45.68 25.83
CA ASN A 58 -48.16 46.34 24.77
C ASN A 58 -49.01 45.36 23.93
N ALA A 59 -48.68 44.06 23.92
CA ALA A 59 -49.43 43.00 23.24
C ALA A 59 -50.53 42.35 24.12
N GLY A 60 -50.85 42.95 25.27
CA GLY A 60 -51.92 42.49 26.17
C GLY A 60 -51.55 41.29 27.04
N ILE A 61 -50.26 40.97 27.14
CA ILE A 61 -49.75 40.01 28.12
C ILE A 61 -49.60 40.75 29.45
N GLU A 62 -50.36 40.35 30.47
CA GLU A 62 -50.30 41.00 31.79
C GLU A 62 -48.89 40.89 32.41
N GLU A 63 -48.48 41.92 33.16
CA GLU A 63 -47.21 42.03 33.90
C GLU A 63 -47.13 41.03 35.08
N SER A 64 -47.23 39.74 34.77
CA SER A 64 -46.94 38.67 35.72
C SER A 64 -45.44 38.55 35.91
N VAL A 65 -45.01 38.44 37.18
CA VAL A 65 -43.58 38.44 37.58
C VAL A 65 -42.75 37.43 36.77
N SER A 66 -43.35 36.26 36.49
CA SER A 66 -42.76 35.18 35.68
C SER A 66 -42.31 35.62 34.28
N VAL A 67 -43.06 36.50 33.59
CA VAL A 67 -42.69 36.99 32.25
C VAL A 67 -41.45 37.89 32.31
N SER A 68 -41.37 38.77 33.31
CA SER A 68 -40.22 39.64 33.55
C SER A 68 -38.98 38.83 33.95
N GLU A 69 -39.13 37.85 34.84
CA GLU A 69 -38.02 36.96 35.25
C GLU A 69 -37.45 36.14 34.08
N ILE A 70 -38.31 35.64 33.17
CA ILE A 70 -37.87 34.95 31.94
C ILE A 70 -37.22 35.95 30.96
N ALA A 71 -37.73 37.18 30.82
CA ALA A 71 -37.15 38.21 29.96
C ALA A 71 -35.75 38.64 30.44
N ALA A 72 -35.59 38.84 31.75
CA ALA A 72 -34.32 39.15 32.40
C ALA A 72 -33.32 37.99 32.25
N TRP A 73 -33.74 36.74 32.46
CA TRP A 73 -32.89 35.55 32.27
C TRP A 73 -32.38 35.41 30.83
N VAL A 74 -33.26 35.45 29.84
CA VAL A 74 -32.87 35.36 28.42
C VAL A 74 -31.98 36.55 28.02
N THR A 75 -32.28 37.76 28.49
CA THR A 75 -31.43 38.94 28.21
C THR A 75 -30.04 38.79 28.82
N SER A 76 -29.95 38.29 30.07
CA SER A 76 -28.68 38.01 30.75
C SER A 76 -27.87 36.93 30.02
N ALA A 77 -28.52 35.85 29.56
CA ALA A 77 -27.88 34.79 28.78
C ALA A 77 -27.25 35.31 27.48
N PHE A 78 -27.98 36.14 26.72
CA PHE A 78 -27.43 36.76 25.50
C PHE A 78 -26.31 37.76 25.80
N ALA A 79 -26.41 38.56 26.88
CA ALA A 79 -25.37 39.50 27.27
C ALA A 79 -24.07 38.79 27.68
N HIS A 80 -24.17 37.73 28.51
CA HIS A 80 -23.04 36.87 28.87
C HIS A 80 -22.42 36.22 27.63
N TRP A 81 -23.25 35.65 26.74
CA TRP A 81 -22.80 34.97 25.54
C TRP A 81 -21.96 35.88 24.62
N GLN A 82 -22.45 37.09 24.37
CA GLN A 82 -21.77 38.06 23.50
C GLN A 82 -20.51 38.67 24.15
N HIS A 83 -20.42 38.69 25.49
CA HIS A 83 -19.25 39.18 26.23
C HIS A 83 -18.11 38.15 26.29
N GLU A 84 -18.41 36.93 26.77
CA GLU A 84 -17.39 35.88 26.96
C GLU A 84 -16.99 35.20 25.64
N TYR A 85 -17.91 35.11 24.69
CA TYR A 85 -17.71 34.40 23.42
C TYR A 85 -17.95 35.35 22.21
N PRO A 86 -17.15 36.41 22.04
CA PRO A 86 -17.37 37.38 20.96
C PRO A 86 -17.04 36.79 19.58
N THR A 87 -18.00 36.83 18.66
CA THR A 87 -17.82 36.56 17.22
C THR A 87 -17.39 37.83 16.48
N SER A 88 -17.45 37.87 15.14
CA SER A 88 -17.27 39.11 14.38
C SER A 88 -18.43 40.09 14.61
N SER A 89 -18.31 41.35 14.18
CA SER A 89 -19.40 42.32 14.23
C SER A 89 -20.67 41.81 13.53
N ASN A 90 -20.53 41.28 12.31
CA ASN A 90 -21.66 40.81 11.50
C ASN A 90 -22.34 39.60 12.15
N ILE A 91 -21.56 38.58 12.50
CA ILE A 91 -22.09 37.35 13.08
C ILE A 91 -22.69 37.63 14.47
N SER A 92 -22.09 38.49 15.29
CA SER A 92 -22.66 38.89 16.60
C SER A 92 -24.00 39.60 16.45
N VAL A 93 -24.17 40.47 15.44
CA VAL A 93 -25.46 41.11 15.14
C VAL A 93 -26.50 40.12 14.62
N LEU A 94 -26.12 39.16 13.77
CA LEU A 94 -27.02 38.09 13.33
C LEU A 94 -27.46 37.20 14.51
N LEU A 95 -26.54 36.80 15.38
CA LEU A 95 -26.87 35.98 16.55
C LEU A 95 -27.71 36.76 17.58
N ALA A 96 -27.49 38.07 17.75
CA ALA A 96 -28.29 38.93 18.63
C ALA A 96 -29.79 38.90 18.29
N LYS A 97 -30.13 38.86 17.00
CA LYS A 97 -31.51 38.78 16.50
C LYS A 97 -32.26 37.52 16.97
N ALA A 98 -31.58 36.45 17.39
CA ALA A 98 -32.27 35.26 17.90
C ALA A 98 -32.96 35.48 19.27
N ARG A 99 -32.67 36.58 19.99
CA ARG A 99 -33.18 36.87 21.34
C ARG A 99 -34.72 36.81 21.50
N PRO A 100 -35.53 37.52 20.70
CA PRO A 100 -37.01 37.41 20.79
C PRO A 100 -37.54 36.00 20.50
N ALA A 101 -36.92 35.26 19.57
CA ALA A 101 -37.31 33.87 19.29
C ALA A 101 -36.93 32.92 20.44
N ALA A 102 -35.81 33.17 21.12
CA ALA A 102 -35.42 32.48 22.34
C ALA A 102 -36.36 32.80 23.50
N PHE A 103 -36.79 34.05 23.66
CA PHE A 103 -37.78 34.45 24.67
C PHE A 103 -39.16 33.81 24.42
N ARG A 104 -39.63 33.81 23.17
CA ARG A 104 -40.82 33.04 22.74
C ARG A 104 -40.69 31.56 23.07
N ALA A 105 -39.55 30.94 22.79
CA ALA A 105 -39.32 29.53 23.10
C ALA A 105 -39.28 29.27 24.62
N ALA A 106 -38.73 30.17 25.43
CA ALA A 106 -38.72 30.06 26.89
C ALA A 106 -40.13 30.08 27.52
N LEU A 107 -41.05 30.85 26.93
CA LEU A 107 -42.47 30.87 27.31
C LEU A 107 -43.22 29.63 26.83
N CYS A 108 -43.01 29.20 25.58
CA CYS A 108 -43.84 28.20 24.91
C CYS A 108 -43.35 26.74 24.98
N SER A 109 -42.08 26.47 25.30
CA SER A 109 -41.45 25.15 25.14
C SER A 109 -40.81 24.66 26.44
N ASP A 110 -41.27 23.54 26.99
CA ASP A 110 -40.74 22.95 28.23
C ASP A 110 -39.25 22.62 28.12
N ASP A 111 -38.82 22.09 26.97
CA ASP A 111 -37.42 21.73 26.71
C ASP A 111 -36.47 22.94 26.59
N PHE A 112 -36.99 24.18 26.49
CA PHE A 112 -36.14 25.38 26.46
C PHE A 112 -35.47 25.66 27.81
N ALA A 113 -36.05 25.21 28.93
CA ALA A 113 -35.41 25.35 30.23
C ALA A 113 -34.16 24.45 30.41
N ALA A 114 -33.96 23.48 29.51
CA ALA A 114 -32.81 22.58 29.49
C ALA A 114 -31.74 23.06 28.47
N PRO A 115 -30.55 23.52 28.93
CA PRO A 115 -29.46 23.89 28.04
C PRO A 115 -29.05 22.73 27.12
N GLY A 116 -28.69 23.02 25.87
CA GLY A 116 -28.35 22.02 24.86
C GLY A 116 -29.52 21.21 24.29
N THR A 117 -30.64 21.06 24.99
CA THR A 117 -31.77 20.21 24.55
C THR A 117 -32.53 20.80 23.36
N HIS A 118 -32.98 22.04 23.47
CA HIS A 118 -33.87 22.66 22.48
C HIS A 118 -33.20 22.85 21.10
N PRO A 119 -33.91 22.70 19.96
CA PRO A 119 -33.31 22.86 18.63
C PRO A 119 -32.65 24.23 18.40
N LEU A 120 -33.22 25.30 19.00
CA LEU A 120 -32.64 26.65 18.96
C LEU A 120 -31.27 26.72 19.66
N HIS A 121 -31.06 25.95 20.75
CA HIS A 121 -29.76 25.91 21.44
C HIS A 121 -28.71 25.30 20.51
N LYS A 122 -29.03 24.11 19.96
CA LYS A 122 -28.15 23.33 19.09
C LYS A 122 -27.66 24.12 17.88
N ILE A 123 -28.53 24.90 17.24
CA ILE A 123 -28.14 25.71 16.08
C ILE A 123 -27.41 27.01 16.45
N LEU A 124 -27.73 27.68 17.56
CA LEU A 124 -26.94 28.83 18.04
C LEU A 124 -25.53 28.41 18.49
N ASP A 125 -25.41 27.24 19.13
CA ASP A 125 -24.12 26.64 19.50
C ASP A 125 -23.29 26.21 18.28
N ALA A 126 -23.91 25.58 17.28
CA ALA A 126 -23.23 25.24 16.02
C ALA A 126 -22.83 26.49 15.21
N ALA A 127 -23.71 27.50 15.15
CA ALA A 127 -23.42 28.77 14.51
C ALA A 127 -22.28 29.51 15.21
N GLN A 128 -22.17 29.46 16.54
CA GLN A 128 -20.98 29.94 17.24
C GLN A 128 -19.74 29.12 16.85
N GLN A 129 -19.83 27.79 16.88
CA GLN A 129 -18.67 26.91 16.71
C GLN A 129 -17.93 27.16 15.39
N VAL A 130 -18.68 27.48 14.33
CA VAL A 130 -18.18 27.94 13.04
C VAL A 130 -17.86 29.45 13.06
N GLY A 131 -18.80 30.27 13.53
CA GLY A 131 -18.75 31.74 13.46
C GLY A 131 -17.66 32.43 14.31
N VAL A 132 -17.04 31.74 15.28
CA VAL A 132 -15.87 32.28 16.03
C VAL A 132 -14.72 32.62 15.10
N GLY A 133 -14.45 31.78 14.10
CA GLY A 133 -13.34 31.96 13.14
C GLY A 133 -13.67 32.91 11.97
N TRP A 134 -14.93 33.31 11.80
CA TRP A 134 -15.36 34.15 10.68
C TRP A 134 -14.86 35.59 10.86
N GLU A 135 -14.25 36.18 9.83
CA GLU A 135 -13.78 37.57 9.84
C GLU A 135 -14.49 38.46 8.81
N SER A 136 -14.69 37.97 7.58
CA SER A 136 -15.36 38.72 6.51
C SER A 136 -15.92 37.79 5.43
N ALA A 137 -16.92 38.28 4.68
CA ALA A 137 -17.60 37.61 3.57
C ALA A 137 -16.77 37.51 2.27
N SER A 138 -15.45 37.34 2.39
CA SER A 138 -14.51 37.39 1.25
C SER A 138 -14.54 36.11 0.41
N SER A 139 -14.58 34.95 1.05
CA SER A 139 -14.60 33.63 0.41
C SER A 139 -16.02 33.15 0.10
N PRO A 140 -16.18 32.14 -0.79
CA PRO A 140 -17.48 31.47 -0.97
C PRO A 140 -17.98 30.77 0.30
N ALA A 141 -17.06 30.23 1.12
CA ALA A 141 -17.39 29.54 2.35
C ALA A 141 -17.93 30.50 3.44
N SER A 142 -17.26 31.64 3.65
CA SER A 142 -17.71 32.67 4.60
C SER A 142 -19.04 33.30 4.20
N ARG A 143 -19.28 33.51 2.88
CA ARG A 143 -20.60 33.93 2.37
C ARG A 143 -21.68 32.88 2.58
N ASN A 144 -21.46 31.63 2.19
CA ASN A 144 -22.44 30.56 2.35
C ASN A 144 -22.89 30.41 3.81
N PHE A 145 -21.96 30.56 4.76
CA PHE A 145 -22.26 30.54 6.19
C PHE A 145 -23.07 31.78 6.65
N GLU A 146 -22.68 32.99 6.24
CA GLU A 146 -23.42 34.23 6.57
C GLU A 146 -24.83 34.22 5.95
N GLU A 147 -24.98 33.75 4.72
CA GLU A 147 -26.27 33.54 4.03
C GLU A 147 -27.14 32.49 4.74
N ALA A 148 -26.56 31.35 5.14
CA ALA A 148 -27.28 30.29 5.85
C ALA A 148 -27.75 30.75 7.25
N LEU A 149 -26.90 31.49 7.97
CA LEU A 149 -27.26 32.07 9.27
C LEU A 149 -28.31 33.18 9.13
N THR A 150 -28.19 34.04 8.12
CA THR A 150 -29.18 35.09 7.84
C THR A 150 -30.54 34.48 7.49
N ALA A 151 -30.59 33.50 6.60
CA ALA A 151 -31.84 32.81 6.23
C ALA A 151 -32.49 32.07 7.41
N PHE A 152 -31.69 31.56 8.36
CA PHE A 152 -32.21 31.00 9.61
C PHE A 152 -32.81 32.09 10.51
N VAL A 153 -32.08 33.17 10.74
CA VAL A 153 -32.51 34.30 11.59
C VAL A 153 -33.76 34.97 11.04
N ASP A 154 -33.83 35.21 9.73
CA ASP A 154 -35.03 35.77 9.08
C ASP A 154 -36.20 34.77 9.15
N GLY A 155 -35.92 33.47 9.07
CA GLY A 155 -36.91 32.41 9.26
C GLY A 155 -37.52 32.37 10.67
N LEU A 156 -36.79 32.78 11.71
CA LEU A 156 -37.32 32.91 13.08
C LEU A 156 -38.43 33.98 13.21
N TYR A 157 -38.60 34.83 12.18
CA TYR A 157 -39.62 35.88 12.09
C TYR A 157 -40.72 35.56 11.07
N SER A 158 -40.97 34.28 10.82
CA SER A 158 -42.08 33.83 9.96
C SER A 158 -43.44 34.27 10.54
N PRO A 159 -44.31 34.96 9.77
CA PRO A 159 -45.62 35.41 10.26
C PRO A 159 -46.50 34.26 10.76
N GLY A 160 -47.12 34.45 11.93
CA GLY A 160 -47.85 33.38 12.62
C GLY A 160 -46.96 32.40 13.40
N GLY A 161 -45.70 32.77 13.63
CA GLY A 161 -44.78 32.07 14.53
C GLY A 161 -43.87 31.06 13.83
N ALA A 162 -42.58 31.09 14.19
CA ALA A 162 -41.59 30.19 13.60
C ALA A 162 -41.69 28.73 14.08
N ASP A 163 -41.58 27.81 13.12
CA ASP A 163 -41.37 26.37 13.29
C ASP A 163 -39.86 26.11 13.44
N ILE A 164 -39.39 26.09 14.69
CA ILE A 164 -37.97 26.04 15.04
C ILE A 164 -37.36 24.67 14.66
N ASP A 165 -38.11 23.58 14.77
CA ASP A 165 -37.66 22.24 14.37
C ASP A 165 -37.40 22.14 12.86
N LYS A 166 -38.31 22.68 12.04
CA LYS A 166 -38.14 22.73 10.58
C LYS A 166 -36.98 23.64 10.16
N LEU A 167 -36.83 24.80 10.81
CA LEU A 167 -35.68 25.69 10.57
C LEU A 167 -34.35 25.04 10.95
N TYR A 168 -34.33 24.31 12.08
CA TYR A 168 -33.19 23.50 12.51
C TYR A 168 -32.86 22.43 11.46
N GLN A 169 -33.84 21.65 11.01
CA GLN A 169 -33.66 20.60 9.98
C GLN A 169 -33.17 21.16 8.63
N GLN A 170 -33.54 22.40 8.28
CA GLN A 170 -33.14 23.04 7.02
C GLN A 170 -31.75 23.69 7.06
N THR A 171 -31.30 24.17 8.22
CA THR A 171 -30.04 24.93 8.33
C THR A 171 -28.91 24.17 9.02
N SER A 172 -29.21 23.32 10.02
CA SER A 172 -28.19 22.53 10.73
C SER A 172 -27.30 21.71 9.76
N PRO A 173 -27.84 21.01 8.72
CA PRO A 173 -26.99 20.31 7.77
C PRO A 173 -26.03 21.20 6.97
N LYS A 174 -26.34 22.49 6.78
CA LYS A 174 -25.44 23.44 6.09
C LYS A 174 -24.28 23.83 6.98
N ILE A 175 -24.57 24.23 8.22
CA ILE A 175 -23.57 24.65 9.21
C ILE A 175 -22.62 23.48 9.54
N LEU A 176 -23.16 22.25 9.67
CA LEU A 176 -22.36 21.04 9.87
C LEU A 176 -21.51 20.70 8.63
N ALA A 177 -22.03 20.84 7.41
CA ALA A 177 -21.24 20.62 6.19
C ALA A 177 -20.13 21.68 6.00
N ASP A 178 -20.37 22.93 6.42
CA ASP A 178 -19.32 23.95 6.50
C ASP A 178 -18.25 23.56 7.54
N GLN A 179 -18.64 23.11 8.73
CA GLN A 179 -17.74 22.62 9.77
C GLN A 179 -16.86 21.45 9.29
N ASP A 180 -17.45 20.44 8.65
CA ASP A 180 -16.76 19.27 8.09
C ASP A 180 -15.82 19.65 6.92
N ARG A 181 -16.20 20.62 6.08
CA ARG A 181 -15.31 21.15 5.04
C ARG A 181 -14.11 21.86 5.65
N ILE A 182 -14.31 22.62 6.74
CA ILE A 182 -13.23 23.36 7.41
C ILE A 182 -12.26 22.38 8.08
N SER A 183 -12.74 21.41 8.87
CA SER A 183 -11.88 20.38 9.50
C SER A 183 -11.08 19.60 8.45
N ALA A 184 -11.72 19.10 7.39
CA ALA A 184 -11.05 18.39 6.30
C ALA A 184 -10.07 19.27 5.50
N SER A 185 -10.15 20.60 5.60
CA SER A 185 -9.19 21.54 4.98
C SER A 185 -8.00 21.79 5.90
N LEU A 186 -8.24 21.96 7.20
CA LEU A 186 -7.22 22.09 8.23
C LEU A 186 -6.37 20.80 8.35
N GLU A 187 -6.98 19.62 8.26
CA GLU A 187 -6.24 18.35 8.20
C GLU A 187 -5.32 18.25 6.97
N ARG A 188 -5.78 18.73 5.80
CA ARG A 188 -4.96 18.75 4.59
C ARG A 188 -3.80 19.75 4.71
N LEU A 189 -4.03 20.90 5.36
CA LEU A 189 -2.98 21.86 5.69
C LEU A 189 -1.96 21.25 6.68
N ALA A 190 -2.42 20.61 7.76
CA ALA A 190 -1.56 19.92 8.73
C ALA A 190 -0.63 18.91 8.05
N ARG A 191 -1.20 17.99 7.25
CA ARG A 191 -0.44 16.97 6.50
C ARG A 191 0.56 17.58 5.49
N SER A 192 0.24 18.75 4.91
CA SER A 192 1.10 19.47 3.97
C SER A 192 2.28 20.18 4.64
N VAL A 193 2.15 20.54 5.92
CA VAL A 193 3.23 21.04 6.79
C VAL A 193 4.07 19.87 7.28
N THR A 194 3.48 18.91 7.99
CA THR A 194 4.21 17.82 8.65
C THR A 194 4.92 16.91 7.63
N GLY A 195 4.33 16.71 6.45
CA GLY A 195 4.97 16.00 5.34
C GLY A 195 6.32 16.59 4.87
N LYS A 196 6.65 17.83 5.27
CA LYS A 196 7.98 18.44 5.05
C LYS A 196 8.88 18.28 6.28
N SER A 197 8.34 18.52 7.48
CA SER A 197 9.08 18.40 8.75
C SER A 197 9.63 16.99 8.98
N ASN A 198 8.95 15.96 8.45
CA ASN A 198 9.39 14.58 8.44
C ASN A 198 10.88 14.42 8.04
N SER A 199 11.38 15.21 7.08
CA SER A 199 12.79 15.09 6.65
C SER A 199 13.80 15.40 7.76
N THR A 200 13.57 16.44 8.55
CA THR A 200 14.39 16.81 9.71
C THR A 200 14.17 15.85 10.87
N THR A 201 12.91 15.49 11.17
CA THR A 201 12.58 14.55 12.26
C THR A 201 13.17 13.16 12.01
N SER A 202 13.00 12.60 10.81
CA SER A 202 13.62 11.32 10.41
C SER A 202 15.14 11.36 10.46
N ARG A 203 15.75 12.53 10.22
CA ARG A 203 17.20 12.73 10.35
C ARG A 203 17.66 12.73 11.81
N ASP A 204 16.98 13.45 12.68
CA ASP A 204 17.31 13.51 14.11
C ASP A 204 17.07 12.14 14.78
N ALA A 205 15.98 11.44 14.46
CA ALA A 205 15.71 10.08 14.92
C ALA A 205 16.78 9.08 14.44
N ALA A 206 17.16 9.12 13.16
CA ALA A 206 18.26 8.30 12.64
C ALA A 206 19.60 8.63 13.30
N ALA A 207 19.86 9.92 13.61
CA ALA A 207 21.07 10.35 14.28
C ALA A 207 21.11 9.87 15.75
N VAL A 208 20.00 9.96 16.50
CA VAL A 208 19.90 9.41 17.86
C VAL A 208 20.20 7.91 17.88
N ALA A 209 19.48 7.11 17.09
CA ALA A 209 19.62 5.66 17.09
C ALA A 209 21.00 5.18 16.61
N LEU A 210 21.62 5.87 15.64
CA LEU A 210 23.00 5.57 15.24
C LEU A 210 24.02 6.06 16.27
N ASN A 211 23.78 7.17 16.98
CA ASN A 211 24.68 7.68 18.01
C ASN A 211 24.79 6.74 19.21
N GLU A 212 23.70 6.10 19.65
CA GLU A 212 23.75 5.06 20.68
C GLU A 212 24.69 3.91 20.28
N LEU A 213 24.62 3.48 19.02
CA LEU A 213 25.47 2.42 18.48
C LEU A 213 26.93 2.88 18.25
N ILE A 214 27.16 4.14 17.88
CA ILE A 214 28.51 4.72 17.73
C ILE A 214 29.20 4.88 19.10
N ASP A 215 28.45 5.25 20.14
CA ASP A 215 29.01 5.40 21.50
C ASP A 215 29.32 4.03 22.14
N ALA A 216 28.46 3.03 21.91
CA ALA A 216 28.61 1.69 22.44
C ALA A 216 29.71 0.86 21.77
N TYR A 217 29.97 1.04 20.47
CA TYR A 217 30.89 0.21 19.70
C TYR A 217 32.02 1.02 19.04
N PRO A 218 33.23 1.07 19.63
CA PRO A 218 34.38 1.70 18.97
C PRO A 218 34.73 0.95 17.68
N MET A 219 35.14 1.70 16.65
CA MET A 219 35.29 1.15 15.29
C MET A 219 36.46 1.80 14.52
N PRO A 220 36.93 1.20 13.41
CA PRO A 220 37.91 1.84 12.52
C PRO A 220 37.33 3.04 11.78
N ASP A 221 38.15 4.05 11.51
CA ASP A 221 37.76 5.29 10.82
C ASP A 221 37.03 5.03 9.49
N ASN A 222 37.48 4.05 8.71
CA ASN A 222 36.86 3.68 7.42
C ASN A 222 35.48 3.01 7.55
N ILE A 223 35.05 2.66 8.77
CA ILE A 223 33.69 2.22 9.10
C ILE A 223 32.90 3.38 9.71
N GLY A 224 33.54 4.24 10.51
CA GLY A 224 32.97 5.54 10.91
C GLY A 224 32.46 6.33 9.71
N GLU A 225 33.31 6.55 8.70
CA GLU A 225 32.96 7.16 7.39
C GLU A 225 31.75 6.52 6.69
N PHE A 226 31.55 5.21 6.88
CA PHE A 226 30.45 4.47 6.26
C PHE A 226 29.14 4.65 7.04
N ILE A 227 29.23 4.55 8.37
CA ILE A 227 28.10 4.72 9.29
C ILE A 227 27.57 6.16 9.23
N THR A 228 28.45 7.17 9.32
CA THR A 228 28.05 8.58 9.37
C THR A 228 27.74 9.20 8.00
N GLY A 229 28.10 8.52 6.90
CA GLY A 229 27.77 8.91 5.53
C GLY A 229 26.65 8.05 4.93
N PRO A 230 26.94 7.20 3.92
CA PRO A 230 25.91 6.54 3.10
C PRO A 230 24.95 5.64 3.88
N TRP A 231 25.36 5.10 5.03
CA TRP A 231 24.47 4.34 5.91
C TRP A 231 23.48 5.25 6.64
N PHE A 232 23.92 6.37 7.23
CA PHE A 232 23.04 7.39 7.80
C PHE A 232 22.12 8.04 6.74
N ASP A 233 22.59 8.23 5.51
CA ASP A 233 21.74 8.67 4.39
C ASP A 233 20.68 7.62 4.02
N SER A 234 21.01 6.33 4.14
CA SER A 234 20.02 5.26 3.97
C SER A 234 19.04 5.20 5.14
N ALA A 235 19.48 5.46 6.37
CA ALA A 235 18.64 5.54 7.57
C ALA A 235 17.61 6.67 7.46
N GLN A 236 18.05 7.87 7.06
CA GLN A 236 17.19 9.02 6.76
C GLN A 236 16.12 8.66 5.71
N LEU A 237 16.52 8.09 4.57
CA LEU A 237 15.60 7.69 3.49
C LEU A 237 14.64 6.56 3.89
N LEU A 238 15.05 5.69 4.83
CA LEU A 238 14.19 4.63 5.37
C LEU A 238 13.12 5.21 6.30
N LEU A 239 13.51 6.08 7.24
CA LEU A 239 12.56 6.76 8.15
C LEU A 239 11.65 7.80 7.47
N ILE A 240 12.02 8.32 6.30
CA ILE A 240 11.11 9.15 5.47
C ILE A 240 10.00 8.29 4.82
N ARG A 241 10.20 6.97 4.68
CA ARG A 241 9.28 6.03 4.01
C ARG A 241 8.52 5.12 4.98
N HIS A 242 9.11 4.78 6.12
CA HIS A 242 8.60 3.88 7.16
C HIS A 242 8.74 4.55 8.54
N SER A 243 7.87 4.24 9.51
CA SER A 243 7.98 4.79 10.86
C SER A 243 9.10 4.14 11.70
N GLU A 244 9.46 4.75 12.83
CA GLU A 244 10.37 4.17 13.82
C GLU A 244 9.84 2.87 14.45
N GLU A 245 8.53 2.61 14.38
CA GLU A 245 7.90 1.36 14.81
C GLU A 245 7.94 0.26 13.74
N SER A 246 8.48 0.54 12.55
CA SER A 246 8.43 -0.37 11.40
C SER A 246 9.37 -1.58 11.52
N PRO A 247 8.99 -2.75 10.97
CA PRO A 247 9.88 -3.90 10.92
C PRO A 247 11.12 -3.66 10.05
N GLU A 248 11.02 -2.78 9.03
CA GLU A 248 12.18 -2.39 8.23
C GLU A 248 13.20 -1.58 9.02
N TRP A 249 12.75 -0.65 9.87
CA TRP A 249 13.64 0.09 10.78
C TRP A 249 14.28 -0.82 11.83
N ALA A 250 13.49 -1.73 12.43
CA ALA A 250 13.99 -2.72 13.37
C ALA A 250 15.04 -3.65 12.72
N GLU A 251 14.87 -4.06 11.46
CA GLU A 251 15.91 -4.80 10.73
C GLU A 251 17.15 -3.93 10.52
N PHE A 252 17.00 -2.67 10.09
CA PHE A 252 18.11 -1.75 9.82
C PHE A 252 19.00 -1.54 11.07
N ILE A 253 18.39 -1.28 12.23
CA ILE A 253 19.11 -1.15 13.51
C ILE A 253 19.77 -2.48 13.90
N THR A 254 19.07 -3.61 13.78
CA THR A 254 19.62 -4.95 14.06
C THR A 254 20.84 -5.28 13.17
N VAL A 255 20.80 -4.90 11.89
CA VAL A 255 21.91 -5.08 10.94
C VAL A 255 23.08 -4.16 11.26
N THR A 256 22.81 -2.93 11.69
CA THR A 256 23.84 -1.98 12.16
C THR A 256 24.55 -2.53 13.40
N GLN A 257 23.80 -2.98 14.41
CA GLN A 257 24.37 -3.58 15.63
C GLN A 257 25.23 -4.81 15.29
N ARG A 258 24.72 -5.76 14.50
CA ARG A 258 25.48 -6.95 14.08
C ARG A 258 26.75 -6.61 13.30
N LEU A 259 26.73 -5.56 12.47
CA LEU A 259 27.93 -5.07 11.80
C LEU A 259 28.98 -4.58 12.82
N LEU A 260 28.59 -3.76 13.79
CA LEU A 260 29.52 -3.19 14.76
C LEU A 260 30.02 -4.23 15.79
N GLU A 261 29.18 -5.18 16.20
CA GLU A 261 29.54 -6.32 17.05
C GLU A 261 30.52 -7.30 16.38
N SER A 262 30.36 -7.54 15.08
CA SER A 262 31.24 -8.42 14.30
C SER A 262 32.58 -7.77 13.94
N LEU A 263 32.73 -6.46 14.17
CA LEU A 263 34.00 -5.73 14.03
C LEU A 263 34.79 -5.65 15.36
N GLN A 264 34.18 -6.01 16.50
CA GLN A 264 34.89 -6.04 17.78
C GLN A 264 35.95 -7.16 17.79
N PRO A 265 37.16 -6.91 18.36
CA PRO A 265 38.29 -7.83 18.28
C PRO A 265 38.00 -9.17 18.97
N ALA A 266 38.30 -10.28 18.29
CA ALA A 266 37.94 -11.63 18.75
C ALA A 266 38.74 -12.14 19.98
N GLY A 267 39.67 -11.34 20.51
CA GLY A 267 40.55 -11.68 21.63
C GLY A 267 41.64 -12.71 21.29
N ASP A 268 42.69 -12.72 22.13
CA ASP A 268 43.85 -13.61 21.97
C ASP A 268 43.56 -15.02 22.52
N GLY A 269 42.61 -15.72 21.90
CA GLY A 269 42.37 -17.14 22.17
C GLY A 269 41.10 -17.75 21.55
N SER A 270 40.05 -16.94 21.29
CA SER A 270 38.74 -17.49 20.92
C SER A 270 38.64 -17.91 19.45
N THR A 271 38.99 -19.18 19.19
CA THR A 271 38.74 -19.85 17.89
C THR A 271 37.24 -19.86 17.54
N SER A 272 36.35 -19.88 18.54
CA SER A 272 34.90 -19.75 18.33
C SER A 272 34.51 -18.36 17.83
N ARG A 273 34.97 -17.28 18.51
CA ARG A 273 34.64 -15.91 18.10
C ARG A 273 35.16 -15.57 16.70
N ARG A 274 36.34 -16.10 16.32
CA ARG A 274 36.83 -15.96 14.94
C ARG A 274 35.92 -16.64 13.91
N LYS A 275 35.33 -17.80 14.23
CA LYS A 275 34.34 -18.47 13.37
C LYS A 275 33.02 -17.70 13.29
N GLU A 276 32.54 -17.13 14.40
CA GLU A 276 31.36 -16.26 14.44
C GLU A 276 31.53 -15.02 13.55
N VAL A 277 32.65 -14.29 13.72
CA VAL A 277 32.96 -13.09 12.92
C VAL A 277 33.05 -13.42 11.42
N LEU A 278 33.69 -14.53 11.05
CA LEU A 278 33.74 -14.99 9.66
C LEU A 278 32.36 -15.40 9.10
N ALA A 279 31.50 -16.02 9.92
CA ALA A 279 30.14 -16.40 9.54
C ALA A 279 29.23 -15.18 9.35
N GLU A 280 29.39 -14.12 10.15
CA GLU A 280 28.66 -12.86 9.96
C GLU A 280 29.20 -12.04 8.79
N ALA A 281 30.53 -11.94 8.62
CA ALA A 281 31.16 -11.29 7.47
C ALA A 281 30.76 -11.92 6.12
N ALA A 282 30.36 -13.20 6.10
CA ALA A 282 29.83 -13.88 4.91
C ALA A 282 28.34 -13.56 4.62
N LYS A 283 27.54 -13.23 5.65
CA LYS A 283 26.09 -12.97 5.52
C LYS A 283 25.77 -11.48 5.36
N LEU A 284 26.35 -10.64 6.22
CA LEU A 284 26.04 -9.22 6.33
C LEU A 284 26.12 -8.46 5.00
N PRO A 285 27.08 -8.70 4.08
CA PRO A 285 27.17 -7.93 2.84
C PRO A 285 25.90 -7.98 1.96
N LYS A 286 25.16 -9.10 1.94
CA LYS A 286 23.90 -9.23 1.18
C LYS A 286 22.75 -8.43 1.80
N ILE A 287 22.73 -8.33 3.13
CA ILE A 287 21.69 -7.62 3.87
C ILE A 287 21.98 -6.11 3.81
N ILE A 288 23.23 -5.72 4.04
CA ILE A 288 23.71 -4.33 3.93
C ILE A 288 23.47 -3.78 2.51
N SER A 289 23.67 -4.56 1.44
CA SER A 289 23.33 -4.11 0.09
C SER A 289 21.82 -3.88 -0.15
N ARG A 290 20.94 -4.53 0.61
CA ARG A 290 19.49 -4.29 0.57
C ARG A 290 19.10 -3.04 1.36
N CYS A 291 19.80 -2.77 2.46
CA CYS A 291 19.57 -1.63 3.34
C CYS A 291 20.24 -0.32 2.86
N LEU A 292 21.16 -0.36 1.90
CA LEU A 292 21.85 0.81 1.33
C LEU A 292 20.97 1.59 0.32
N VAL A 293 19.82 2.08 0.78
CA VAL A 293 18.83 2.80 -0.04
C VAL A 293 19.43 4.05 -0.71
N SER A 294 20.35 4.77 -0.06
CA SER A 294 20.97 5.98 -0.62
C SER A 294 21.88 5.70 -1.83
N LEU A 295 22.41 4.48 -1.94
CA LEU A 295 23.30 4.04 -3.03
C LEU A 295 22.61 3.11 -4.03
N ALA A 296 21.29 2.96 -3.98
CA ALA A 296 20.53 2.02 -4.83
C ALA A 296 20.73 2.24 -6.34
N HIS A 297 21.11 3.46 -6.76
CA HIS A 297 21.39 3.81 -8.15
C HIS A 297 22.87 3.68 -8.57
N ASP A 298 23.79 3.39 -7.63
CA ASP A 298 25.23 3.20 -7.93
C ASP A 298 25.75 1.84 -7.39
N PRO A 299 25.68 0.78 -8.21
CA PRO A 299 26.26 -0.53 -7.87
C PRO A 299 27.77 -0.51 -7.61
N SER A 300 28.51 0.49 -8.11
CA SER A 300 29.94 0.66 -7.87
C SER A 300 30.21 1.20 -6.47
N ALA A 301 29.47 2.23 -6.04
CA ALA A 301 29.54 2.75 -4.68
C ALA A 301 29.07 1.73 -3.63
N VAL A 302 28.01 0.95 -3.91
CA VAL A 302 27.61 -0.18 -3.06
C VAL A 302 28.77 -1.19 -2.93
N LYS A 303 29.35 -1.63 -4.05
CA LYS A 303 30.47 -2.57 -4.06
C LYS A 303 31.69 -2.03 -3.29
N ALA A 304 32.06 -0.77 -3.50
CA ALA A 304 33.18 -0.13 -2.81
C ALA A 304 32.96 -0.06 -1.29
N SER A 305 31.73 0.20 -0.86
CA SER A 305 31.32 0.22 0.55
C SER A 305 31.37 -1.18 1.18
N LEU A 306 30.84 -2.20 0.50
CA LEU A 306 30.97 -3.60 0.94
C LEU A 306 32.44 -4.04 1.01
N ASP A 307 33.30 -3.55 0.11
CA ASP A 307 34.73 -3.85 0.13
C ASP A 307 35.48 -3.09 1.24
N LYS A 308 35.01 -1.91 1.71
CA LYS A 308 35.47 -1.30 2.98
C LYS A 308 35.15 -2.23 4.16
N ILE A 309 33.92 -2.73 4.23
CA ILE A 309 33.43 -3.60 5.33
C ILE A 309 34.21 -4.91 5.39
N LYS A 310 34.35 -5.63 4.26
CA LYS A 310 35.14 -6.88 4.18
C LYS A 310 36.58 -6.70 4.67
N ARG A 311 37.23 -5.58 4.32
CA ARG A 311 38.60 -5.27 4.78
C ARG A 311 38.68 -5.10 6.29
N ALA A 312 37.67 -4.47 6.91
CA ALA A 312 37.60 -4.30 8.36
C ALA A 312 37.36 -5.64 9.08
N HIS A 313 36.42 -6.48 8.62
CA HIS A 313 36.23 -7.85 9.16
C HIS A 313 37.50 -8.69 9.05
N MET A 314 38.17 -8.69 7.90
CA MET A 314 39.44 -9.40 7.69
C MET A 314 40.61 -8.88 8.55
N ALA A 315 40.48 -7.72 9.17
CA ALA A 315 41.44 -7.17 10.11
C ALA A 315 41.05 -7.45 11.57
N ALA A 316 39.76 -7.42 11.92
CA ALA A 316 39.23 -7.78 13.25
C ALA A 316 39.50 -9.25 13.64
N VAL A 317 39.67 -10.15 12.66
CA VAL A 317 40.03 -11.57 12.86
C VAL A 317 41.52 -11.77 13.20
N LYS A 318 42.40 -10.79 12.92
CA LYS A 318 43.85 -10.92 13.13
C LYS A 318 44.25 -10.66 14.60
N PRO A 319 45.26 -11.37 15.14
CA PRO A 319 45.87 -10.99 16.42
C PRO A 319 46.37 -9.55 16.38
N GLY A 320 46.12 -8.79 17.46
CA GLY A 320 46.37 -7.34 17.53
C GLY A 320 45.27 -6.44 16.92
N GLY A 321 44.38 -6.98 16.07
CA GLY A 321 43.21 -6.28 15.53
C GLY A 321 43.51 -5.03 14.69
N VAL A 322 42.55 -4.09 14.69
CA VAL A 322 42.73 -2.70 14.24
C VAL A 322 42.58 -1.80 15.46
N ALA A 323 43.31 -0.69 15.51
CA ALA A 323 43.12 0.35 16.51
C ALA A 323 41.73 1.01 16.33
N ALA A 324 40.71 0.45 16.99
CA ALA A 324 39.38 1.02 17.05
C ALA A 324 39.41 2.38 17.76
N ARG A 325 38.69 3.35 17.22
CA ARG A 325 38.60 4.72 17.72
C ARG A 325 37.15 5.02 18.10
N LYS A 326 36.97 6.01 18.98
CA LYS A 326 35.66 6.62 19.19
C LYS A 326 35.44 7.60 18.04
N ILE A 327 34.38 7.39 17.26
CA ILE A 327 34.00 8.26 16.15
C ILE A 327 33.21 9.45 16.71
N GLU A 328 33.24 10.59 16.03
CA GLU A 328 32.41 11.74 16.39
C GLU A 328 30.92 11.42 16.16
N LEU A 329 30.06 11.86 17.08
CA LEU A 329 28.62 11.63 17.01
C LEU A 329 27.98 12.51 15.94
N LEU A 330 26.94 11.98 15.30
CA LEU A 330 26.11 12.70 14.33
C LEU A 330 25.42 13.89 15.02
N PRO A 331 25.48 15.11 14.44
CA PRO A 331 24.85 16.28 15.03
C PRO A 331 23.32 16.20 14.90
N LEU A 332 22.63 16.34 16.03
CA LEU A 332 21.19 16.59 16.08
C LEU A 332 20.92 18.04 15.67
N LEU A 333 19.90 18.26 14.85
CA LEU A 333 19.41 19.57 14.46
C LEU A 333 18.44 20.12 15.51
N ASN A 334 17.61 19.25 16.10
CA ASN A 334 16.70 19.60 17.19
C ASN A 334 17.13 19.05 18.56
N ASP A 335 17.09 19.93 19.55
CA ASP A 335 17.05 19.56 20.96
C ASP A 335 15.59 19.23 21.32
N THR A 336 15.19 17.99 21.05
CA THR A 336 13.80 17.54 21.16
C THR A 336 13.21 17.75 22.56
N ALA A 337 14.02 17.58 23.61
CA ALA A 337 13.59 17.83 24.99
C ALA A 337 13.22 19.31 25.20
N LYS A 338 14.05 20.25 24.73
CA LYS A 338 13.72 21.69 24.80
C LYS A 338 12.54 22.05 23.91
N THR A 339 12.46 21.52 22.69
CA THR A 339 11.34 21.82 21.77
C THR A 339 10.00 21.37 22.37
N THR A 340 9.92 20.17 22.94
CA THR A 340 8.71 19.67 23.62
C THR A 340 8.36 20.54 24.84
N GLN A 341 9.35 20.92 25.67
CA GLN A 341 9.10 21.82 26.79
C GLN A 341 8.55 23.17 26.32
N GLN A 342 9.13 23.78 25.28
CA GLN A 342 8.63 25.04 24.71
C GLN A 342 7.19 24.89 24.16
N ARG A 343 6.86 23.76 23.52
CA ARG A 343 5.51 23.45 23.02
C ARG A 343 4.49 23.30 24.16
N GLU A 344 4.88 22.70 25.28
CA GLU A 344 4.05 22.61 26.49
C GLU A 344 3.87 23.98 27.17
N GLU A 345 4.95 24.76 27.30
CA GLU A 345 4.94 26.12 27.86
C GLU A 345 4.06 27.09 27.07
N LEU A 346 3.94 26.93 25.75
CA LEU A 346 2.97 27.65 24.93
C LEU A 346 1.51 27.37 25.35
N GLY A 347 1.17 26.12 25.70
CA GLY A 347 -0.20 25.74 26.09
C GLY A 347 -1.24 25.85 24.97
N ILE A 348 -0.79 25.85 23.71
CA ILE A 348 -1.65 26.00 22.52
C ILE A 348 -2.16 24.62 22.09
N THR A 349 -3.48 24.46 22.01
CA THR A 349 -4.10 23.19 21.62
C THR A 349 -4.55 23.24 20.16
N GLU A 350 -4.16 22.23 19.40
CA GLU A 350 -4.58 22.01 18.02
C GLU A 350 -6.10 21.88 17.92
N GLY A 351 -6.68 22.41 16.83
CA GLY A 351 -8.13 22.47 16.61
C GLY A 351 -8.89 23.53 17.41
N LYS A 352 -8.23 24.38 18.19
CA LYS A 352 -8.85 25.51 18.91
C LYS A 352 -8.58 26.87 18.24
N TRP A 353 -9.52 27.80 18.40
CA TRP A 353 -9.40 29.17 17.90
C TRP A 353 -8.63 30.07 18.86
N TYR A 354 -7.81 30.94 18.27
CA TYR A 354 -7.04 31.97 18.97
C TYR A 354 -7.23 33.31 18.25
N GLU A 355 -7.40 34.36 19.04
CA GLU A 355 -7.26 35.74 18.63
C GLU A 355 -5.79 36.14 18.86
N LEU A 356 -5.13 36.54 17.79
CA LEU A 356 -3.69 36.83 17.73
C LEU A 356 -3.48 38.29 17.35
N SER A 357 -2.61 39.00 18.07
CA SER A 357 -2.19 40.36 17.75
C SER A 357 -0.74 40.39 17.30
N LEU A 358 -0.50 40.55 16.00
CA LEU A 358 0.83 40.59 15.38
C LEU A 358 0.99 41.89 14.58
N GLU A 359 2.12 42.60 14.75
CA GLU A 359 2.40 43.89 14.09
C GLU A 359 1.27 44.94 14.22
N GLY A 360 0.53 44.91 15.33
CA GLY A 360 -0.62 45.80 15.58
C GLY A 360 -1.89 45.44 14.82
N ARG A 361 -1.94 44.28 14.14
CA ARG A 361 -3.14 43.70 13.54
C ARG A 361 -3.66 42.57 14.41
N THR A 362 -4.92 42.66 14.81
CA THR A 362 -5.65 41.56 15.45
C THR A 362 -6.38 40.73 14.41
N PHE A 363 -6.15 39.43 14.39
CA PHE A 363 -6.85 38.47 13.53
C PHE A 363 -7.18 37.19 14.32
N ARG A 364 -8.11 36.38 13.80
CA ARG A 364 -8.46 35.08 14.38
C ARG A 364 -7.97 33.95 13.51
N ALA A 365 -7.31 32.98 14.13
CA ALA A 365 -6.83 31.80 13.46
C ALA A 365 -6.99 30.56 14.34
N ILE A 366 -7.14 29.41 13.69
CA ILE A 366 -7.19 28.11 14.36
C ILE A 366 -5.79 27.50 14.40
N ALA A 367 -5.39 26.99 15.57
CA ALA A 367 -4.14 26.28 15.75
C ALA A 367 -4.21 24.96 14.98
N VAL A 368 -3.38 24.78 13.94
CA VAL A 368 -3.49 23.65 13.00
C VAL A 368 -2.62 22.48 13.44
N CYS A 369 -1.32 22.74 13.61
CA CYS A 369 -0.33 21.79 14.06
C CYS A 369 0.92 22.52 14.53
N ALA A 370 1.64 21.92 15.47
CA ALA A 370 3.01 22.29 15.77
C ALA A 370 3.98 21.65 14.76
N ASN A 371 4.95 22.43 14.28
CA ASN A 371 6.06 21.98 13.46
C ASN A 371 7.35 22.03 14.29
N ASP A 372 7.59 20.98 15.07
CA ASP A 372 8.71 20.88 16.00
C ASP A 372 10.09 20.87 15.31
N ALA A 373 10.15 20.62 13.99
CA ALA A 373 11.39 20.63 13.22
C ALA A 373 11.91 22.04 12.88
N ASP A 374 10.99 22.97 12.59
CA ASP A 374 11.30 24.40 12.35
C ASP A 374 11.04 25.26 13.60
N LYS A 375 10.49 24.65 14.67
CA LYS A 375 10.03 25.28 15.93
C LYS A 375 8.98 26.37 15.70
N GLU A 376 8.04 26.10 14.81
CA GLU A 376 6.94 27.01 14.46
C GLU A 376 5.58 26.38 14.74
N TYR A 377 4.60 27.21 15.08
CA TYR A 377 3.19 26.81 15.13
C TYR A 377 2.46 27.34 13.90
N VAL A 378 1.72 26.47 13.21
CA VAL A 378 0.97 26.84 12.00
C VAL A 378 -0.49 27.16 12.33
N PHE A 379 -0.96 28.27 11.78
CA PHE A 379 -2.28 28.86 12.02
C PHE A 379 -3.08 28.96 10.73
N GLY A 380 -4.35 28.54 10.78
CA GLY A 380 -5.27 28.46 9.66
C GLY A 380 -6.40 29.49 9.70
N SER A 381 -6.95 29.82 8.54
CA SER A 381 -8.11 30.71 8.37
C SER A 381 -9.43 29.97 8.61
N PHE A 382 -10.55 30.71 8.60
CA PHE A 382 -11.89 30.16 8.46
C PHE A 382 -12.01 29.16 7.31
N ASP A 383 -11.37 29.43 6.18
CA ASP A 383 -11.44 28.62 4.96
C ASP A 383 -10.51 27.37 4.99
N GLY A 384 -9.68 27.24 6.03
CA GLY A 384 -8.66 26.21 6.14
C GLY A 384 -7.36 26.50 5.36
N GLU A 385 -7.16 27.74 4.91
CA GLU A 385 -5.92 28.20 4.28
C GLU A 385 -4.87 28.61 5.34
N LYS A 386 -3.58 28.61 5.01
CA LYS A 386 -2.53 29.03 5.97
C LYS A 386 -2.51 30.56 6.12
N VAL A 387 -2.79 31.06 7.33
CA VAL A 387 -2.68 32.49 7.67
C VAL A 387 -1.28 32.84 8.12
N ALA A 388 -0.72 32.05 9.05
CA ALA A 388 0.59 32.33 9.62
C ALA A 388 1.35 31.04 9.97
N ASN A 389 2.67 31.16 10.03
CA ASN A 389 3.55 30.32 10.81
C ASN A 389 4.28 31.26 11.78
N ILE A 390 4.29 30.91 13.07
CA ILE A 390 4.85 31.77 14.13
C ILE A 390 5.85 30.93 14.94
N PRO A 391 7.13 31.33 15.02
CA PRO A 391 8.13 30.65 15.86
C PRO A 391 7.69 30.57 17.33
N TYR A 392 8.06 29.48 18.02
CA TYR A 392 7.66 29.28 19.42
C TYR A 392 8.14 30.40 20.34
N GLU A 393 9.34 30.95 20.09
CA GLU A 393 9.89 32.07 20.86
C GLU A 393 9.01 33.32 20.72
N THR A 394 8.70 33.75 19.49
CA THR A 394 7.79 34.87 19.21
C THR A 394 6.37 34.62 19.75
N LEU A 395 5.89 33.39 19.68
CA LEU A 395 4.55 33.01 20.14
C LEU A 395 4.45 32.98 21.68
N LEU A 396 5.56 32.71 22.37
CA LEU A 396 5.69 32.82 23.82
C LEU A 396 5.77 34.30 24.25
N GLU A 397 6.56 35.13 23.56
CA GLU A 397 6.57 36.59 23.75
C GLU A 397 5.18 37.21 23.56
N MET A 398 4.46 36.82 22.50
CA MET A 398 3.08 37.24 22.25
C MET A 398 2.13 36.77 23.36
N LYS A 399 2.33 35.57 23.92
CA LYS A 399 1.52 35.04 25.03
C LYS A 399 1.74 35.85 26.31
N ASP A 400 2.99 36.11 26.68
CA ASP A 400 3.35 36.87 27.88
C ASP A 400 2.93 38.35 27.77
N ALA A 401 2.92 38.92 26.56
CA ALA A 401 2.35 40.23 26.27
C ALA A 401 0.80 40.27 26.24
N GLY A 402 0.11 39.13 26.41
CA GLY A 402 -1.36 39.03 26.34
C GLY A 402 -1.95 39.20 24.94
N HIS A 403 -1.12 39.04 23.90
CA HIS A 403 -1.46 39.09 22.48
C HIS A 403 -1.93 37.75 21.90
N VAL A 404 -1.89 36.66 22.67
CA VAL A 404 -2.52 35.37 22.35
C VAL A 404 -3.71 35.15 23.27
N ARG A 405 -4.93 35.07 22.72
CA ARG A 405 -6.16 34.84 23.48
C ARG A 405 -6.94 33.66 22.92
N HIS A 406 -7.08 32.60 23.71
CA HIS A 406 -7.94 31.47 23.34
C HIS A 406 -9.41 31.91 23.24
N ARG A 407 -10.10 31.47 22.18
CA ARG A 407 -11.53 31.70 21.95
C ARG A 407 -12.27 30.37 21.95
N SER A 408 -13.04 30.13 23.03
CA SER A 408 -13.86 28.91 23.14
C SER A 408 -14.99 28.91 22.11
N ASN A 409 -15.23 27.74 21.52
CA ASN A 409 -16.17 27.54 20.41
C ASN A 409 -17.11 26.34 20.62
N ARG A 410 -17.35 25.91 21.86
CA ARG A 410 -18.21 24.75 22.17
C ARG A 410 -19.33 25.15 23.14
N THR A 411 -20.57 24.78 22.79
CA THR A 411 -21.81 24.90 23.60
C THR A 411 -21.99 26.24 24.34
N THR A 412 -21.46 27.32 23.77
CA THR A 412 -21.34 28.65 24.40
C THR A 412 -22.67 29.33 24.73
N PHE A 413 -23.71 29.13 23.93
CA PHE A 413 -25.05 29.67 24.18
C PHE A 413 -25.69 28.88 25.32
N SER A 414 -25.64 27.55 25.26
CA SER A 414 -26.15 26.67 26.32
C SER A 414 -25.44 26.90 27.66
N ILE A 415 -24.11 27.09 27.65
CA ILE A 415 -23.35 27.48 28.84
C ILE A 415 -23.81 28.84 29.36
N SER A 416 -23.97 29.85 28.49
CA SER A 416 -24.41 31.19 28.91
C SER A 416 -25.84 31.22 29.46
N LEU A 417 -26.73 30.40 28.89
CA LEU A 417 -28.11 30.18 29.37
C LEU A 417 -28.11 29.57 30.78
N ALA A 418 -27.18 28.65 31.05
CA ALA A 418 -26.99 28.04 32.35
C ALA A 418 -26.35 29.02 33.36
N VAL A 419 -25.32 29.79 32.97
CA VAL A 419 -24.70 30.81 33.83
C VAL A 419 -25.72 31.89 34.23
N ALA A 420 -26.58 32.31 33.31
CA ALA A 420 -27.69 33.22 33.61
C ALA A 420 -28.72 32.62 34.60
N ALA A 421 -28.82 31.29 34.70
CA ALA A 421 -29.60 30.58 35.71
C ALA A 421 -28.80 30.28 37.01
N GLY A 422 -27.61 30.85 37.18
CA GLY A 422 -26.74 30.63 38.34
C GLY A 422 -25.96 29.32 38.30
N ILE A 423 -25.78 28.69 37.13
CA ILE A 423 -24.93 27.51 36.92
C ILE A 423 -23.55 27.99 36.46
N ASP A 424 -22.72 28.32 37.44
CA ASP A 424 -21.50 29.13 37.37
C ASP A 424 -20.19 28.34 37.20
N SER A 425 -20.23 27.02 36.98
CA SER A 425 -19.04 26.22 36.67
C SER A 425 -19.31 25.13 35.64
N GLU A 426 -18.28 24.77 34.84
CA GLU A 426 -18.38 23.73 33.81
C GLU A 426 -18.76 22.37 34.41
N GLU A 427 -18.25 22.04 35.60
CA GLU A 427 -18.61 20.81 36.32
C GLU A 427 -20.08 20.79 36.76
N LYS A 428 -20.60 21.94 37.23
CA LYS A 428 -22.01 22.13 37.60
C LYS A 428 -22.91 22.03 36.36
N TYR A 429 -22.47 22.60 35.24
CA TYR A 429 -23.13 22.51 33.94
C TYR A 429 -23.20 21.07 33.41
N LEU A 430 -22.06 20.38 33.28
CA LEU A 430 -21.96 19.00 32.78
C LEU A 430 -22.76 17.99 33.62
N ARG A 431 -22.90 18.28 34.92
CA ARG A 431 -23.73 17.51 35.86
C ARG A 431 -25.24 17.76 35.70
N VAL A 432 -25.65 18.98 35.32
CA VAL A 432 -27.07 19.35 35.16
C VAL A 432 -27.60 18.96 33.78
N THR A 433 -26.85 19.19 32.70
CA THR A 433 -27.30 18.87 31.33
C THR A 433 -27.22 17.38 31.00
N GLY A 434 -26.50 16.59 31.80
CA GLY A 434 -26.20 15.19 31.47
C GLY A 434 -25.19 15.01 30.33
N GLU A 435 -24.62 16.11 29.79
CA GLU A 435 -23.62 16.09 28.73
C GLU A 435 -22.43 15.20 29.05
N ALA A 436 -22.06 15.01 30.33
CA ALA A 436 -21.01 14.07 30.70
C ALA A 436 -21.35 12.62 30.27
N ALA A 437 -22.60 12.19 30.43
CA ALA A 437 -23.07 10.86 30.05
C ALA A 437 -23.32 10.73 28.54
N GLU A 438 -23.71 11.81 27.86
CA GLU A 438 -23.83 11.81 26.39
C GLU A 438 -22.47 11.88 25.70
N ARG A 439 -21.53 12.69 26.18
CA ARG A 439 -20.13 12.69 25.72
C ARG A 439 -19.47 11.34 25.96
N GLN A 440 -19.77 10.66 27.07
CA GLN A 440 -19.31 9.28 27.31
C GLN A 440 -19.87 8.33 26.25
N LYS A 441 -21.19 8.31 26.01
CA LYS A 441 -21.84 7.49 24.97
C LYS A 441 -21.37 7.82 23.54
N GLN A 442 -21.14 9.10 23.23
CA GLN A 442 -20.63 9.53 21.92
C GLN A 442 -19.19 9.08 21.71
N LYS A 443 -18.30 9.31 22.68
CA LYS A 443 -16.93 8.77 22.65
C LYS A 443 -16.91 7.25 22.58
N GLU A 444 -17.79 6.56 23.29
CA GLU A 444 -17.94 5.10 23.21
C GLU A 444 -18.46 4.66 21.82
N GLN A 445 -19.40 5.39 21.20
CA GLN A 445 -19.85 5.12 19.83
C GLN A 445 -18.77 5.41 18.79
N GLU A 446 -18.00 6.49 18.95
CA GLU A 446 -16.92 6.88 18.04
C GLU A 446 -15.74 5.92 18.16
N ALA A 447 -15.28 5.62 19.38
CA ALA A 447 -14.26 4.61 19.64
C ALA A 447 -14.71 3.22 19.17
N ARG A 448 -16.01 2.88 19.33
CA ARG A 448 -16.56 1.63 18.79
C ARG A 448 -16.59 1.61 17.27
N LYS A 449 -17.05 2.66 16.59
CA LYS A 449 -17.00 2.77 15.11
C LYS A 449 -15.56 2.70 14.60
N HIS A 450 -14.63 3.36 15.30
CA HIS A 450 -13.20 3.34 14.98
C HIS A 450 -12.60 1.95 15.18
N ALA A 451 -12.92 1.26 16.28
CA ALA A 451 -12.49 -0.12 16.54
C ALA A 451 -13.11 -1.12 15.56
N GLU A 452 -14.39 -0.96 15.19
CA GLU A 452 -15.06 -1.77 14.17
C GLU A 452 -14.45 -1.55 12.78
N ALA A 453 -14.05 -0.31 12.45
CA ALA A 453 -13.33 0.02 11.21
C ALA A 453 -11.88 -0.51 11.21
N GLN A 454 -11.12 -0.34 12.29
CA GLN A 454 -9.78 -0.90 12.45
C GLN A 454 -9.81 -2.42 12.40
N ALA A 455 -10.76 -3.08 13.08
CA ALA A 455 -10.93 -4.52 13.01
C ALA A 455 -11.34 -5.02 11.62
N LYS A 456 -12.04 -4.21 10.81
CA LYS A 456 -12.29 -4.50 9.39
C LYS A 456 -11.02 -4.43 8.56
N ILE A 457 -10.22 -3.37 8.73
CA ILE A 457 -8.93 -3.19 8.04
C ILE A 457 -7.94 -4.31 8.41
N GLU A 458 -7.83 -4.66 9.69
CA GLU A 458 -6.93 -5.73 10.14
C GLU A 458 -7.38 -7.10 9.61
N ARG A 459 -8.69 -7.37 9.51
CA ARG A 459 -9.22 -8.58 8.87
C ARG A 459 -8.90 -8.64 7.38
N GLU A 460 -9.16 -7.56 6.63
CA GLU A 460 -8.83 -7.48 5.20
C GLU A 460 -7.32 -7.65 4.94
N LYS A 461 -6.48 -7.15 5.85
CA LYS A 461 -5.02 -7.35 5.82
C LYS A 461 -4.64 -8.80 6.10
N ILE A 462 -5.16 -9.42 7.17
CA ILE A 462 -4.91 -10.83 7.50
C ILE A 462 -5.37 -11.77 6.37
N GLU A 463 -6.51 -11.47 5.75
CA GLU A 463 -7.06 -12.21 4.62
C GLU A 463 -6.17 -12.12 3.37
N ARG A 464 -5.68 -10.91 3.03
CA ARG A 464 -4.69 -10.71 1.97
C ARG A 464 -3.38 -11.43 2.26
N GLU A 465 -2.85 -11.32 3.48
CA GLU A 465 -1.63 -12.03 3.88
C GLU A 465 -1.81 -13.55 3.88
N ALA A 466 -3.02 -14.07 4.12
CA ALA A 466 -3.34 -15.49 4.00
C ALA A 466 -3.38 -15.93 2.52
N ALA A 467 -4.05 -15.17 1.66
CA ALA A 467 -4.11 -15.42 0.21
C ALA A 467 -2.71 -15.37 -0.43
N ASP A 468 -1.88 -14.39 -0.07
CA ASP A 468 -0.50 -14.28 -0.54
C ASP A 468 0.38 -15.44 -0.08
N ARG A 469 0.15 -15.98 1.12
CA ARG A 469 0.85 -17.17 1.61
C ARG A 469 0.41 -18.42 0.84
N ALA A 470 -0.90 -18.61 0.66
CA ALA A 470 -1.44 -19.73 -0.11
C ALA A 470 -0.92 -19.73 -1.56
N ARG A 471 -0.92 -18.57 -2.23
CA ARG A 471 -0.38 -18.41 -3.59
C ARG A 471 1.11 -18.76 -3.68
N LYS A 472 1.93 -18.31 -2.72
CA LYS A 472 3.37 -18.63 -2.65
C LYS A 472 3.62 -20.11 -2.37
N GLU A 473 2.76 -20.76 -1.58
CA GLU A 473 2.86 -22.19 -1.27
C GLU A 473 2.41 -23.06 -2.46
N GLU A 474 1.38 -22.65 -3.20
CA GLU A 474 0.95 -23.27 -4.46
C GLU A 474 2.02 -23.13 -5.56
N GLU A 475 2.60 -21.93 -5.71
CA GLU A 475 3.71 -21.69 -6.65
C GLU A 475 4.95 -22.54 -6.30
N ALA A 476 5.31 -22.62 -5.01
CA ALA A 476 6.37 -23.50 -4.54
C ALA A 476 6.04 -25.00 -4.75
N ALA A 477 4.77 -25.41 -4.61
CA ALA A 477 4.34 -26.77 -4.92
C ALA A 477 4.41 -27.08 -6.41
N ARG A 478 4.06 -26.13 -7.29
CA ARG A 478 4.20 -26.24 -8.75
C ARG A 478 5.66 -26.38 -9.16
N VAL A 479 6.56 -25.54 -8.62
CA VAL A 479 8.01 -25.64 -8.87
C VAL A 479 8.56 -26.98 -8.39
N ARG A 480 8.14 -27.49 -7.22
CA ARG A 480 8.52 -28.82 -6.74
C ARG A 480 8.03 -29.96 -7.65
N ARG A 481 6.83 -29.85 -8.23
CA ARG A 481 6.33 -30.83 -9.21
C ARG A 481 7.18 -30.83 -10.49
N GLN A 482 7.44 -29.66 -11.07
CA GLN A 482 8.31 -29.56 -12.25
C GLN A 482 9.73 -30.09 -11.96
N GLN A 483 10.30 -29.80 -10.79
CA GLN A 483 11.61 -30.34 -10.39
C GLN A 483 11.60 -31.87 -10.20
N ALA A 484 10.48 -32.46 -9.77
CA ALA A 484 10.32 -33.91 -9.68
C ALA A 484 10.12 -34.57 -11.06
N GLU A 485 9.35 -33.93 -11.95
CA GLU A 485 9.14 -34.35 -13.34
C GLU A 485 10.45 -34.28 -14.14
N GLU A 486 11.22 -33.19 -14.01
CA GLU A 486 12.56 -33.07 -14.60
C GLU A 486 13.55 -34.10 -14.03
N ALA A 487 13.48 -34.41 -12.73
CA ALA A 487 14.35 -35.42 -12.13
C ALA A 487 14.02 -36.82 -12.64
N ALA A 488 12.73 -37.18 -12.70
CA ALA A 488 12.27 -38.46 -13.24
C ALA A 488 12.62 -38.62 -14.73
N ALA A 489 12.44 -37.57 -15.54
CA ALA A 489 12.82 -37.59 -16.95
C ALA A 489 14.33 -37.81 -17.16
N ARG A 490 15.19 -37.18 -16.33
CA ARG A 490 16.65 -37.42 -16.37
C ARG A 490 17.04 -38.81 -15.86
N GLU A 491 16.30 -39.37 -14.92
CA GLU A 491 16.53 -40.74 -14.44
C GLU A 491 16.14 -41.76 -15.53
N GLU A 492 15.03 -41.54 -16.23
CA GLU A 492 14.63 -42.36 -17.39
C GLU A 492 15.61 -42.22 -18.57
N GLU A 493 16.06 -41.01 -18.89
CA GLU A 493 17.08 -40.76 -19.92
C GLU A 493 18.42 -41.44 -19.57
N ALA A 494 18.83 -41.41 -18.30
CA ALA A 494 20.02 -42.11 -17.82
C ALA A 494 19.88 -43.64 -17.85
N GLN A 495 18.69 -44.18 -17.55
CA GLN A 495 18.40 -45.61 -17.66
C GLN A 495 18.48 -46.08 -19.13
N ARG A 496 17.83 -45.35 -20.06
CA ARG A 496 17.90 -45.62 -21.50
C ARG A 496 19.33 -45.53 -22.04
N ALA A 497 20.11 -44.55 -21.59
CA ALA A 497 21.52 -44.43 -21.96
C ALA A 497 22.36 -45.62 -21.47
N ALA A 498 22.09 -46.13 -20.26
CA ALA A 498 22.75 -47.32 -19.73
C ALA A 498 22.34 -48.61 -20.46
N GLU A 499 21.08 -48.76 -20.86
CA GLU A 499 20.63 -49.89 -21.70
C GLU A 499 21.34 -49.88 -23.07
N ILE A 500 21.44 -48.72 -23.71
CA ILE A 500 22.17 -48.56 -24.99
C ILE A 500 23.68 -48.85 -24.81
N GLU A 501 24.29 -48.44 -23.69
CA GLU A 501 25.69 -48.78 -23.41
C GLU A 501 25.90 -50.29 -23.23
N ILE A 502 24.97 -50.98 -22.57
CA ILE A 502 25.00 -52.45 -22.41
C ILE A 502 24.81 -53.15 -23.76
N GLU A 503 23.88 -52.68 -24.60
CA GLU A 503 23.65 -53.25 -25.94
C GLU A 503 24.89 -53.09 -26.83
N LEU A 504 25.52 -51.90 -26.85
CA LEU A 504 26.78 -51.66 -27.56
C LEU A 504 27.95 -52.50 -27.02
N GLN A 505 28.01 -52.77 -25.72
CA GLN A 505 29.00 -53.68 -25.14
C GLN A 505 28.78 -55.13 -25.62
N LEU A 506 27.54 -55.60 -25.64
CA LEU A 506 27.18 -56.94 -26.13
C LEU A 506 27.48 -57.10 -27.64
N GLU A 507 27.17 -56.10 -28.47
CA GLU A 507 27.58 -56.10 -29.89
C GLU A 507 29.11 -56.13 -30.03
N ALA A 508 29.83 -55.36 -29.22
CA ALA A 508 31.29 -55.30 -29.27
C ALA A 508 31.96 -56.59 -28.75
N ASP A 509 31.35 -57.32 -27.82
CA ASP A 509 31.80 -58.66 -27.39
C ASP A 509 31.49 -59.71 -28.47
N ALA A 510 30.28 -59.72 -29.03
CA ALA A 510 29.90 -60.64 -30.11
C ALA A 510 30.76 -60.44 -31.38
N ALA A 511 31.08 -59.20 -31.74
CA ALA A 511 32.01 -58.89 -32.82
C ALA A 511 33.43 -59.42 -32.56
N ARG A 512 33.89 -59.44 -31.30
CA ARG A 512 35.16 -60.02 -30.90
C ARG A 512 35.14 -61.55 -30.99
N GLU A 513 34.08 -62.22 -30.53
CA GLU A 513 33.92 -63.66 -30.69
C GLU A 513 33.91 -64.08 -32.17
N VAL A 514 33.17 -63.36 -33.02
CA VAL A 514 33.13 -63.62 -34.47
C VAL A 514 34.50 -63.46 -35.13
N GLU A 515 35.30 -62.48 -34.71
CA GLU A 515 36.66 -62.28 -35.21
C GLU A 515 37.63 -63.37 -34.70
N GLU A 516 37.47 -63.83 -33.47
CA GLU A 516 38.26 -64.93 -32.91
C GLU A 516 37.91 -66.27 -33.57
N GLN A 517 36.63 -66.53 -33.85
CA GLN A 517 36.17 -67.68 -34.64
C GLN A 517 36.74 -67.66 -36.08
N LYS A 518 36.79 -66.49 -36.74
CA LYS A 518 37.46 -66.35 -38.05
C LYS A 518 38.94 -66.75 -37.97
N ARG A 519 39.67 -66.25 -36.97
CA ARG A 519 41.10 -66.57 -36.77
C ARG A 519 41.32 -68.07 -36.53
N MET A 520 40.48 -68.70 -35.71
CA MET A 520 40.53 -70.14 -35.49
C MET A 520 40.22 -70.94 -36.77
N ALA A 521 39.23 -70.52 -37.56
CA ALA A 521 38.91 -71.14 -38.85
C ALA A 521 40.01 -70.92 -39.91
N GLU A 522 40.69 -69.78 -39.88
CA GLU A 522 41.85 -69.48 -40.75
C GLU A 522 43.08 -70.32 -40.35
N GLN A 523 43.37 -70.45 -39.06
CA GLN A 523 44.40 -71.39 -38.56
C GLN A 523 44.09 -72.84 -38.95
N GLN A 524 42.85 -73.30 -38.81
CA GLN A 524 42.45 -74.64 -39.23
C GLN A 524 42.61 -74.85 -40.75
N ARG A 525 42.28 -73.84 -41.57
CA ARG A 525 42.51 -73.88 -43.02
C ARG A 525 43.99 -73.87 -43.39
N GLU A 526 44.81 -73.10 -42.69
CA GLU A 526 46.27 -73.10 -42.88
C GLU A 526 46.85 -74.46 -42.48
N GLU A 527 46.48 -75.02 -41.33
CA GLU A 527 46.84 -76.39 -40.93
C GLU A 527 46.41 -77.44 -41.96
N GLU A 528 45.15 -77.42 -42.42
CA GLU A 528 44.67 -78.38 -43.42
C GLU A 528 45.45 -78.23 -44.74
N ARG A 529 45.78 -76.99 -45.13
CA ARG A 529 46.61 -76.71 -46.31
C ARG A 529 48.05 -77.18 -46.14
N GLN A 530 48.63 -77.13 -44.95
CA GLN A 530 49.94 -77.73 -44.68
C GLN A 530 49.87 -79.28 -44.67
N ARG A 531 48.81 -79.87 -44.09
CA ARG A 531 48.57 -81.32 -44.14
C ARG A 531 48.42 -81.81 -45.58
N ARG A 532 47.60 -81.14 -46.41
CA ARG A 532 47.44 -81.44 -47.84
C ARG A 532 48.77 -81.34 -48.60
N LYS A 533 49.61 -80.33 -48.35
CA LYS A 533 50.97 -80.26 -48.95
C LYS A 533 51.83 -81.47 -48.56
N VAL A 534 51.81 -81.89 -47.30
CA VAL A 534 52.57 -83.07 -46.82
C VAL A 534 52.03 -84.37 -47.41
N GLU A 535 50.70 -84.47 -47.58
CA GLU A 535 50.04 -85.60 -48.25
C GLU A 535 50.39 -85.62 -49.75
N GLU A 536 50.29 -84.49 -50.47
CA GLU A 536 50.72 -84.34 -51.87
C GLU A 536 52.22 -84.64 -52.05
N GLU A 537 53.09 -84.25 -51.12
CA GLU A 537 54.52 -84.55 -51.17
C GLU A 537 54.79 -86.04 -50.90
N ARG A 538 53.98 -86.67 -50.04
CA ARG A 538 54.02 -88.13 -49.81
C ARG A 538 53.51 -88.88 -51.04
N GLU A 539 52.37 -88.51 -51.60
CA GLU A 539 51.83 -89.10 -52.84
C GLU A 539 52.82 -88.94 -53.98
N ARG A 540 53.49 -87.79 -54.14
CA ARG A 540 54.56 -87.61 -55.14
C ARG A 540 55.72 -88.58 -54.94
N LYS A 541 56.16 -88.82 -53.70
CA LYS A 541 57.23 -89.78 -53.39
C LYS A 541 56.78 -91.23 -53.55
N GLU A 542 55.51 -91.52 -53.31
CA GLU A 542 54.91 -92.85 -53.48
C GLU A 542 54.68 -93.16 -54.98
N VAL A 543 54.28 -92.14 -55.77
CA VAL A 543 54.26 -92.18 -57.25
C VAL A 543 55.68 -92.33 -57.80
N GLU A 544 56.65 -91.50 -57.43
CA GLU A 544 58.06 -91.59 -57.86
C GLU A 544 58.65 -92.97 -57.55
N ARG A 545 58.36 -93.51 -56.35
CA ARG A 545 58.73 -94.88 -55.98
C ARG A 545 58.05 -95.92 -56.86
N SER A 546 56.74 -95.78 -57.12
CA SER A 546 56.01 -96.70 -58.00
C SER A 546 56.47 -96.60 -59.45
N GLU A 547 56.91 -95.43 -59.95
CA GLU A 547 57.55 -95.27 -61.25
C GLU A 547 58.94 -95.92 -61.29
N LEU A 548 59.69 -95.93 -60.17
CA LEU A 548 60.99 -96.59 -60.08
C LEU A 548 60.85 -98.13 -59.99
N GLU A 549 59.82 -98.62 -59.30
CA GLU A 549 59.44 -100.04 -59.26
C GLU A 549 58.79 -100.47 -60.60
N ALA A 550 58.03 -99.60 -61.26
CA ALA A 550 57.50 -99.79 -62.61
C ALA A 550 58.60 -99.77 -63.69
N ARG A 551 59.64 -98.95 -63.53
CA ARG A 551 60.82 -98.95 -64.43
C ARG A 551 61.58 -100.27 -64.33
N ARG A 552 61.83 -100.78 -63.13
CA ARG A 552 62.46 -102.10 -62.93
C ARG A 552 61.61 -103.22 -63.56
N SER A 553 60.32 -103.23 -63.29
CA SER A 553 59.41 -104.23 -63.89
C SER A 553 59.18 -104.02 -65.39
N LEU A 554 59.45 -102.83 -65.95
CA LEU A 554 59.53 -102.58 -67.40
C LEU A 554 60.85 -103.06 -68.01
N GLU A 555 62.00 -102.97 -67.33
CA GLU A 555 63.25 -103.61 -67.77
C GLU A 555 63.14 -105.14 -67.73
N GLU A 556 62.47 -105.70 -66.71
CA GLU A 556 62.15 -107.13 -66.63
C GLU A 556 61.12 -107.55 -67.68
N ALA A 557 60.11 -106.72 -67.98
CA ALA A 557 59.12 -106.98 -69.02
C ALA A 557 59.65 -106.70 -70.45
N GLU A 558 60.69 -105.87 -70.64
CA GLU A 558 61.38 -105.70 -71.92
C GLU A 558 62.16 -106.97 -72.31
N ASN A 559 62.72 -107.69 -71.33
CA ASN A 559 63.21 -109.06 -71.53
C ASN A 559 62.08 -110.09 -71.83
N GLY A 560 60.81 -109.69 -71.71
CA GLY A 560 59.64 -110.46 -72.17
C GLY A 560 59.05 -110.02 -73.52
N ARG A 561 59.53 -108.91 -74.13
CA ARG A 561 58.96 -108.33 -75.36
C ARG A 561 59.38 -109.05 -76.65
N GLU A 562 58.98 -110.31 -76.80
CA GLU A 562 58.98 -110.95 -78.15
C GLU A 562 57.85 -111.96 -78.39
N HIS A 563 57.24 -112.54 -77.35
CA HIS A 563 56.42 -113.75 -77.51
C HIS A 563 54.93 -113.55 -77.85
N LEU A 564 54.39 -112.33 -77.67
CA LEU A 564 53.00 -111.94 -77.97
C LEU A 564 53.02 -110.66 -78.83
N ARG A 565 53.37 -110.71 -80.12
CA ARG A 565 52.79 -111.50 -81.22
C ARG A 565 51.31 -111.20 -81.49
N ARG A 566 51.09 -110.12 -82.27
CA ARG A 566 50.08 -110.01 -83.34
C ARG A 566 48.68 -110.60 -83.05
N ARG A 567 47.81 -109.91 -82.30
CA ARG A 567 46.35 -110.17 -82.33
C ARG A 567 45.53 -108.98 -81.86
N ALA A 568 44.53 -108.56 -82.66
CA ALA A 568 43.44 -107.59 -82.38
C ALA A 568 43.83 -106.27 -81.66
N LEU A 569 43.73 -105.06 -82.23
CA LEU A 569 43.02 -104.53 -83.40
C LEU A 569 41.47 -104.51 -83.29
N ARG A 570 40.96 -103.30 -82.94
CA ARG A 570 39.64 -102.68 -83.18
C ARG A 570 38.39 -103.03 -82.34
N GLU A 571 37.51 -102.01 -82.29
CA GLU A 571 36.03 -102.02 -82.13
C GLU A 571 35.48 -102.53 -80.77
N ALA A 572 34.35 -102.06 -80.22
CA ALA A 572 33.51 -100.85 -80.41
C ALA A 572 32.64 -100.70 -79.12
N GLU A 573 32.56 -99.55 -78.44
CA GLU A 573 31.60 -98.43 -78.66
C GLU A 573 30.18 -98.64 -78.06
N LEU A 574 29.59 -97.57 -77.48
CA LEU A 574 28.20 -97.44 -76.97
C LEU A 574 27.88 -98.16 -75.63
N ARG A 575 26.97 -97.68 -74.74
CA ARG A 575 26.01 -96.55 -74.78
C ARG A 575 25.51 -96.10 -73.38
N GLY A 576 24.99 -94.86 -73.28
CA GLY A 576 24.16 -94.34 -72.17
C GLY A 576 24.90 -93.35 -71.24
N ALA A 577 24.64 -92.02 -71.15
CA ALA A 577 23.41 -91.20 -70.98
C ALA A 577 23.02 -90.96 -69.49
N SER A 578 22.43 -89.84 -69.04
CA SER A 578 22.36 -88.42 -69.51
C SER A 578 21.40 -87.65 -68.56
N ARG A 579 21.76 -86.44 -68.06
CA ARG A 579 20.90 -85.29 -67.65
C ARG A 579 21.75 -84.20 -66.94
N PHE A 580 21.75 -82.92 -67.38
CA PHE A 580 20.81 -81.79 -67.12
C PHE A 580 20.96 -81.16 -65.71
N SER A 581 20.92 -79.83 -65.52
CA SER A 581 20.92 -78.67 -66.46
C SER A 581 21.07 -77.32 -65.71
N ASP A 582 21.40 -76.24 -66.44
CA ASP A 582 21.77 -74.91 -65.92
C ASP A 582 20.66 -73.82 -65.87
N ILE A 583 20.88 -72.81 -65.02
CA ILE A 583 20.76 -71.33 -65.18
C ILE A 583 19.60 -70.73 -66.02
N PHE A 584 18.88 -69.72 -65.47
CA PHE A 584 18.70 -68.35 -66.07
C PHE A 584 18.02 -67.34 -65.09
N GLU A 585 17.67 -66.12 -65.57
CA GLU A 585 17.62 -64.85 -64.79
C GLU A 585 16.53 -63.85 -65.27
N PHE A 586 16.18 -62.87 -64.41
CA PHE A 586 15.64 -61.50 -64.68
C PHE A 586 14.13 -61.18 -64.93
N GLY A 587 13.61 -60.18 -64.18
CA GLY A 587 12.46 -59.27 -64.51
C GLY A 587 11.01 -59.71 -64.19
N ALA A 588 9.99 -58.84 -63.99
CA ALA A 588 9.94 -57.39 -63.67
C ALA A 588 8.50 -56.92 -63.24
N ASP A 589 8.41 -55.76 -62.57
CA ASP A 589 7.33 -54.74 -62.48
C ASP A 589 5.85 -54.98 -61.99
N SER A 590 5.40 -54.06 -61.09
CA SER A 590 4.07 -53.38 -60.96
C SER A 590 2.77 -54.19 -60.66
N GLU A 591 1.64 -53.66 -60.14
CA GLU A 591 1.22 -52.38 -59.51
C GLU A 591 -0.16 -52.57 -58.78
N LEU A 592 -0.48 -51.76 -57.72
CA LEU A 592 -1.84 -51.26 -57.31
C LEU A 592 -2.99 -52.29 -56.97
N ASN A 593 -4.09 -51.99 -56.22
CA ASN A 593 -4.55 -50.86 -55.38
C ASN A 593 -5.63 -51.30 -54.35
N ALA A 594 -6.01 -50.41 -53.40
CA ALA A 594 -7.29 -50.39 -52.60
C ALA A 594 -7.57 -51.63 -51.69
N SER A 595 -8.39 -51.69 -50.63
CA SER A 595 -9.35 -50.85 -49.86
C SER A 595 -9.81 -51.74 -48.67
N GLU A 596 -10.34 -51.39 -47.49
CA GLU A 596 -10.61 -50.20 -46.62
C GLU A 596 -11.13 -50.81 -45.27
N GLU A 597 -11.45 -50.16 -44.13
CA GLU A 597 -11.63 -48.78 -43.67
C GLU A 597 -11.49 -48.73 -42.10
N VAL A 598 -11.43 -47.54 -41.47
CA VAL A 598 -11.95 -47.21 -40.10
C VAL A 598 -11.27 -47.85 -38.84
N THR A 599 -10.99 -47.16 -37.72
CA THR A 599 -11.52 -45.89 -37.14
C THR A 599 -10.43 -45.04 -36.46
N ASN A 600 -10.51 -43.71 -36.58
CA ASN A 600 -10.26 -42.62 -35.59
C ASN A 600 -8.93 -42.54 -34.78
N ASP A 601 -8.49 -41.36 -34.30
CA ASP A 601 -9.09 -40.01 -34.29
C ASP A 601 -8.04 -38.88 -34.26
N LEU A 602 -8.45 -37.66 -34.66
CA LEU A 602 -7.89 -36.32 -34.31
C LEU A 602 -6.36 -36.04 -34.46
N ALA A 603 -5.91 -34.87 -34.92
CA ALA A 603 -6.56 -33.70 -35.52
C ALA A 603 -5.55 -32.92 -36.38
N ALA A 604 -6.04 -32.06 -37.28
CA ALA A 604 -5.19 -31.24 -38.15
C ALA A 604 -5.62 -29.76 -38.14
N GLY A 605 -4.63 -28.86 -38.17
CA GLY A 605 -4.78 -27.46 -38.54
C GLY A 605 -5.10 -26.48 -37.41
N ALA A 606 -4.17 -25.57 -37.15
CA ALA A 606 -4.39 -24.12 -37.31
C ALA A 606 -3.07 -23.34 -37.05
N ASN A 607 -2.47 -22.79 -38.11
CA ASN A 607 -1.64 -21.60 -37.95
C ASN A 607 -2.60 -20.40 -37.83
N SER A 608 -2.84 -19.90 -36.62
CA SER A 608 -3.51 -18.61 -36.45
C SER A 608 -2.56 -17.49 -36.85
N SER A 609 -2.72 -16.96 -38.07
CA SER A 609 -2.19 -15.64 -38.39
C SER A 609 -2.85 -14.61 -37.47
N LEU A 610 -2.06 -13.82 -36.72
CA LEU A 610 -2.60 -12.64 -36.04
C LEU A 610 -3.29 -11.76 -37.08
N ASP A 611 -4.50 -11.29 -36.78
CA ASP A 611 -5.25 -10.50 -37.75
C ASP A 611 -4.57 -9.13 -37.96
N SER A 612 -4.40 -8.78 -39.23
CA SER A 612 -3.84 -7.51 -39.68
C SER A 612 -4.66 -6.32 -39.15
N ALA A 613 -5.98 -6.52 -38.96
CA ALA A 613 -6.86 -5.55 -38.34
C ALA A 613 -6.47 -5.23 -36.88
N THR A 614 -6.13 -6.24 -36.08
CA THR A 614 -5.77 -6.06 -34.66
C THR A 614 -4.45 -5.30 -34.51
N TYR A 615 -3.45 -5.64 -35.31
CA TYR A 615 -2.16 -4.94 -35.29
C TYR A 615 -2.29 -3.48 -35.75
N ALA A 616 -3.16 -3.21 -36.73
CA ALA A 616 -3.49 -1.84 -37.15
C ALA A 616 -4.27 -1.07 -36.06
N ALA A 617 -5.21 -1.70 -35.36
CA ALA A 617 -5.92 -1.09 -34.23
C ALA A 617 -4.95 -0.70 -33.10
N LEU A 618 -3.97 -1.54 -32.80
CA LEU A 618 -2.92 -1.27 -31.81
C LEU A 618 -1.95 -0.17 -32.23
N GLN A 619 -1.61 -0.04 -33.52
CA GLN A 619 -0.85 1.11 -34.02
C GLN A 619 -1.64 2.42 -33.88
N ASN A 620 -2.94 2.42 -34.19
CA ASN A 620 -3.81 3.58 -33.93
C ASN A 620 -3.92 3.89 -32.43
N LEU A 621 -3.81 2.88 -31.54
CA LEU A 621 -3.81 3.06 -30.09
C LEU A 621 -2.52 3.73 -29.59
N LEU A 622 -1.37 3.40 -30.18
CA LEU A 622 -0.05 4.01 -29.92
C LEU A 622 0.03 5.50 -30.32
N GLU A 623 -0.89 5.96 -31.18
CA GLU A 623 -1.08 7.36 -31.56
C GLU A 623 -2.27 8.03 -30.84
N SER A 624 -3.02 7.28 -30.02
CA SER A 624 -4.18 7.83 -29.29
C SER A 624 -3.74 8.79 -28.16
N PRO A 625 -4.41 9.95 -28.00
CA PRO A 625 -4.04 10.90 -26.96
C PRO A 625 -4.41 10.40 -25.55
N ALA A 626 -3.57 10.74 -24.57
CA ALA A 626 -3.84 10.48 -23.16
C ALA A 626 -5.17 11.14 -22.75
N GLY A 627 -6.10 10.34 -22.21
CA GLY A 627 -7.47 10.75 -21.91
C GLY A 627 -8.56 9.90 -22.56
N THR A 628 -8.24 9.00 -23.50
CA THR A 628 -9.18 8.03 -24.07
C THR A 628 -9.74 7.07 -23.01
N TRP A 629 -11.04 6.77 -23.08
CA TRP A 629 -11.71 5.81 -22.19
C TRP A 629 -11.78 4.40 -22.80
N PHE A 630 -11.78 3.40 -21.93
CA PHE A 630 -11.82 1.98 -22.26
C PHE A 630 -12.83 1.29 -21.34
N GLY A 631 -13.67 0.42 -21.90
CA GLY A 631 -14.50 -0.52 -21.17
C GLY A 631 -13.84 -1.90 -21.17
N PHE A 632 -13.44 -2.39 -20.00
CA PHE A 632 -12.92 -3.74 -19.77
C PHE A 632 -14.05 -4.65 -19.30
N HIS A 633 -14.17 -5.85 -19.86
CA HIS A 633 -15.24 -6.82 -19.60
C HIS A 633 -14.71 -8.20 -19.18
N ASP A 634 -13.41 -8.32 -18.93
CA ASP A 634 -12.69 -9.55 -18.50
C ASP A 634 -12.92 -9.92 -17.02
N LEU A 635 -13.79 -9.18 -16.31
CA LEU A 635 -14.08 -9.33 -14.89
C LEU A 635 -15.59 -9.38 -14.66
N GLU A 636 -16.03 -10.01 -13.57
CA GLU A 636 -17.45 -10.15 -13.20
C GLU A 636 -18.22 -8.81 -13.11
N GLN A 637 -17.51 -7.69 -12.99
CA GLN A 637 -18.05 -6.34 -13.12
C GLN A 637 -17.20 -5.54 -14.12
N PRO A 638 -17.81 -4.95 -15.17
CA PRO A 638 -17.05 -4.25 -16.20
C PRO A 638 -16.42 -2.96 -15.67
N LEU A 639 -15.14 -2.74 -15.96
CA LEU A 639 -14.38 -1.58 -15.49
C LEU A 639 -14.28 -0.51 -16.58
N LEU A 640 -14.75 0.70 -16.25
CA LEU A 640 -14.58 1.89 -17.07
C LEU A 640 -13.32 2.65 -16.65
N ALA A 641 -12.26 2.61 -17.45
CA ALA A 641 -10.96 3.19 -17.11
C ALA A 641 -10.39 4.08 -18.23
N ARG A 642 -9.67 5.13 -17.86
CA ARG A 642 -9.10 6.14 -18.77
C ARG A 642 -7.60 5.97 -18.91
N LEU A 643 -7.09 5.85 -20.13
CA LEU A 643 -5.63 5.79 -20.36
C LEU A 643 -4.99 7.13 -20.00
N VAL A 644 -3.98 7.10 -19.12
CA VAL A 644 -3.28 8.31 -18.65
C VAL A 644 -1.82 8.35 -19.10
N VAL A 645 -1.13 7.21 -19.06
CA VAL A 645 0.29 7.10 -19.46
C VAL A 645 0.52 5.79 -20.21
N TYR A 646 1.34 5.85 -21.26
CA TYR A 646 2.00 4.68 -21.85
C TYR A 646 3.51 4.83 -21.69
N SER A 647 4.14 3.91 -20.96
CA SER A 647 5.61 3.85 -20.87
C SER A 647 6.16 3.05 -22.04
N ARG A 648 6.89 3.72 -22.93
CA ARG A 648 7.57 3.11 -24.09
C ARG A 648 8.78 2.24 -23.72
N GLU A 649 9.37 2.48 -22.55
CA GLU A 649 10.55 1.77 -22.05
C GLU A 649 10.17 0.45 -21.36
N GLU A 650 8.98 0.39 -20.76
CA GLU A 650 8.44 -0.77 -20.03
C GLU A 650 7.31 -1.51 -20.78
N GLU A 651 6.92 -1.03 -21.98
CA GLU A 651 5.73 -1.42 -22.76
C GLU A 651 4.42 -1.56 -21.93
N LYS A 652 4.20 -0.64 -20.97
CA LYS A 652 3.06 -0.67 -20.03
C LYS A 652 2.11 0.53 -20.19
N PHE A 653 0.82 0.24 -20.26
CA PHE A 653 -0.29 1.19 -20.28
C PHE A 653 -0.88 1.32 -18.86
N MET A 654 -1.14 2.55 -18.41
CA MET A 654 -1.70 2.86 -17.09
C MET A 654 -3.07 3.53 -17.20
N PHE A 655 -4.09 2.95 -16.56
CA PHE A 655 -5.48 3.38 -16.66
C PHE A 655 -6.05 3.82 -15.29
N THR A 656 -6.77 4.95 -15.24
CA THR A 656 -7.37 5.49 -14.00
C THR A 656 -8.90 5.54 -14.02
N ASP A 657 -9.52 5.69 -12.85
CA ASP A 657 -10.94 6.05 -12.73
C ASP A 657 -11.21 7.53 -13.09
N ARG A 658 -12.46 7.98 -12.87
CA ARG A 658 -12.89 9.39 -13.05
C ARG A 658 -12.30 10.37 -12.02
N LYS A 659 -11.68 9.89 -10.95
CA LYS A 659 -11.09 10.68 -9.86
C LYS A 659 -9.55 10.75 -9.94
N GLY A 660 -8.93 9.95 -10.81
CA GLY A 660 -7.48 9.86 -11.00
C GLY A 660 -6.81 8.68 -10.28
N ASN A 661 -7.56 7.80 -9.62
CA ASN A 661 -7.02 6.60 -8.97
C ASN A 661 -6.61 5.57 -10.02
N LEU A 662 -5.42 4.98 -9.89
CA LEU A 662 -4.97 3.90 -10.76
C LEU A 662 -5.87 2.67 -10.60
N LEU A 663 -6.56 2.27 -11.67
CA LEU A 663 -7.41 1.09 -11.72
C LEU A 663 -6.67 -0.14 -12.25
N ARG A 664 -5.84 0.04 -13.30
CA ARG A 664 -5.19 -1.07 -13.99
C ARG A 664 -3.87 -0.64 -14.62
N VAL A 665 -2.93 -1.57 -14.66
CA VAL A 665 -1.74 -1.51 -15.52
C VAL A 665 -1.78 -2.76 -16.39
N CYS A 666 -1.63 -2.60 -17.70
CA CYS A 666 -1.51 -3.71 -18.65
C CYS A 666 -0.20 -3.56 -19.43
N THR A 667 0.53 -4.64 -19.64
CA THR A 667 1.52 -4.69 -20.70
C THR A 667 0.83 -4.62 -22.07
N LYS A 668 1.59 -4.25 -23.09
CA LYS A 668 1.17 -4.26 -24.49
C LYS A 668 0.64 -5.63 -24.94
N MET A 669 1.28 -6.74 -24.56
CA MET A 669 0.83 -8.09 -24.94
C MET A 669 -0.47 -8.50 -24.25
N GLU A 670 -0.65 -8.20 -22.96
CA GLU A 670 -1.93 -8.43 -22.27
C GLU A 670 -3.05 -7.61 -22.93
N LEU A 671 -2.76 -6.35 -23.30
CA LEU A 671 -3.74 -5.50 -23.99
C LEU A 671 -4.06 -6.00 -25.40
N VAL A 672 -3.12 -6.62 -26.13
CA VAL A 672 -3.41 -7.33 -27.39
C VAL A 672 -4.39 -8.47 -27.15
N SER A 673 -4.10 -9.37 -26.21
CA SER A 673 -4.95 -10.53 -25.94
C SER A 673 -6.37 -10.14 -25.51
N LEU A 674 -6.50 -9.07 -24.71
CA LEU A 674 -7.80 -8.52 -24.31
C LEU A 674 -8.60 -7.90 -25.47
N PHE A 675 -7.93 -7.44 -26.55
CA PHE A 675 -8.60 -7.04 -27.79
C PHE A 675 -8.94 -8.24 -28.69
N GLU A 676 -8.07 -9.26 -28.75
CA GLU A 676 -8.32 -10.48 -29.52
C GLU A 676 -9.49 -11.32 -28.96
N ASN A 677 -9.77 -11.19 -27.66
CA ASN A 677 -10.91 -11.81 -26.98
C ASN A 677 -12.22 -10.97 -27.01
N ASP A 678 -12.22 -9.78 -27.63
CA ASP A 678 -13.30 -8.78 -27.55
C ASP A 678 -13.62 -8.27 -26.12
N GLU A 679 -12.73 -8.53 -25.15
CA GLU A 679 -12.89 -8.18 -23.73
C GLU A 679 -12.65 -6.68 -23.45
N VAL A 680 -12.01 -5.94 -24.35
CA VAL A 680 -11.75 -4.49 -24.22
C VAL A 680 -12.29 -3.70 -25.39
N GLN A 681 -13.09 -2.66 -25.09
CA GLN A 681 -13.66 -1.75 -26.08
C GLN A 681 -13.14 -0.31 -25.87
N VAL A 682 -12.68 0.33 -26.95
CA VAL A 682 -12.27 1.75 -26.95
C VAL A 682 -13.50 2.66 -27.05
N LEU A 683 -13.65 3.57 -26.09
CA LEU A 683 -14.75 4.52 -26.00
C LEU A 683 -14.26 5.91 -26.42
N GLN A 684 -14.32 6.20 -27.72
CA GLN A 684 -13.91 7.50 -28.27
C GLN A 684 -14.80 8.65 -27.80
N ILE A 685 -14.17 9.73 -27.33
CA ILE A 685 -14.88 10.96 -26.97
C ILE A 685 -15.15 11.81 -28.22
N LYS A 686 -16.33 11.64 -28.82
CA LYS A 686 -17.11 12.81 -29.26
C LYS A 686 -18.09 13.14 -28.14
N GLY A 687 -18.22 14.43 -27.82
CA GLY A 687 -18.92 14.88 -26.61
C GLY A 687 -20.34 14.33 -26.51
N MET A 688 -20.64 13.72 -25.37
CA MET A 688 -22.00 13.35 -24.96
C MET A 688 -22.23 13.83 -23.53
N ASP A 689 -23.38 14.47 -23.32
CA ASP A 689 -23.69 15.25 -22.12
C ASP A 689 -24.10 14.43 -20.89
N ASN A 690 -24.22 15.13 -19.77
CA ASN A 690 -24.76 14.63 -18.51
C ASN A 690 -26.24 14.23 -18.62
N ALA A 691 -26.58 13.01 -19.06
CA ALA A 691 -27.89 12.38 -18.80
C ALA A 691 -27.98 10.88 -19.18
N LYS A 692 -27.34 9.98 -18.40
CA LYS A 692 -27.74 8.57 -18.16
C LYS A 692 -26.78 7.91 -17.17
N TYR A 693 -27.29 6.93 -16.42
CA TYR A 693 -26.61 6.29 -15.28
C TYR A 693 -26.30 7.27 -14.14
N ALA A 694 -27.38 7.68 -13.47
CA ALA A 694 -27.40 8.06 -12.06
C ALA A 694 -28.10 6.93 -11.29
#